data_AF-A0A431N878-F1
#
_entry.id   AF-A0A431N878-F1
#
_cell.length_a   1.000
_cell.length_b   1.000
_cell.length_c   1.000
_cell.angle_alpha   90.00
_cell.angle_beta   90.00
_cell.angle_gamma   90.00
#
_symmetry.space_group_name_H-M   'P 1'
#
loop_
_entity.id
_entity.type
_entity.pdbx_description
1 polymer ?
#
loop_
_entity_poly.entity_id
_entity_poly.type
_entity_poly.pdbx_seq_one_letter_code
_entity_poly.pdbx_strand_id
1 'polypeptide(L)'
;MIDANGSQTATAEAKGIGASFGVSVNVLLPTADVSGAVRAYVGENTTVVADRLDVLAHGDVMDATATVRSGTISGIASVTGLSSLAKVTGEVEAFIGAHNDRGASATLAPQLTISGSDAGDGAVVVDADATMDAVADTFLVGASFGLTVNIAEPKAELSGKTRAYVRDGVALKAASLEIEAGDSADRVQYNATATTFMLSLGGLASVSTLTANALVDGTVEAYLGAPFNGPVTGGSGVTDITGVVTVNAWSDMNATGGIDNGGFALNVGGVATISVFDTLSDVAGKTRAFVGQGGTLWAASLDVKADGDYDANSDTTAVAVSGAVSASDIKATAKITGEVDAHVGSASSVEPSSDIGVVDIDGQVNITAIGNMLATPDIVNVGISGLATVSLLEQNATVSGTVRAYIGQGVDVDASGVAILADAPEMKADVQGANISIGGLVSGSGIKSNATVDGIVEAFIGAGSSQVAANVTTDVNVGGGAITVVSDSDMHAVANLLGIGVSVGVTIGDYKPTALVSGRTSSFVRDGVNLLAGTLDVNAGKLGGVDRVVNKAEAKAVVAGVGFLATASNLNAVATTNGIIEAYIGASDGINAAGNPAAVVKVTGGADAVDISARGDIDAVARTEGGDGSFLASASLYKPTATAGGKTRAYAGDGADLRVTDLNLTADGDALADAKIFNVSVSGLVSIAGLSPTAVTSNDVEAYVGRNN
;
A
#
# COMPACT_ATOMS: atom_id res chain seq x y z
N MET A 1 -29.60 -18.42 12.22
CA MET A 1 -28.33 -18.67 11.50
C MET A 1 -28.62 -19.01 10.04
N ILE A 2 -28.09 -18.18 9.15
CA ILE A 2 -27.96 -18.41 7.71
C ILE A 2 -26.47 -18.48 7.47
N ASP A 3 -26.00 -19.60 6.93
CA ASP A 3 -24.57 -19.90 6.83
C ASP A 3 -24.29 -20.48 5.44
N ALA A 4 -23.34 -19.86 4.73
CA ALA A 4 -22.82 -20.32 3.46
C ALA A 4 -21.30 -20.45 3.55
N ASN A 5 -20.81 -21.68 3.51
CA ASN A 5 -19.38 -21.98 3.43
C ASN A 5 -19.05 -22.51 2.03
N GLY A 6 -17.91 -22.11 1.47
CA GLY A 6 -17.46 -22.56 0.16
C GLY A 6 -15.95 -22.60 0.03
N SER A 7 -15.44 -23.70 -0.51
CA SER A 7 -14.04 -23.87 -0.86
C SER A 7 -13.92 -24.19 -2.35
N GLN A 8 -12.96 -23.55 -3.02
CA GLN A 8 -12.71 -23.67 -4.45
C GLN A 8 -11.20 -23.79 -4.68
N THR A 9 -10.78 -24.82 -5.42
CA THR A 9 -9.37 -25.03 -5.75
C THR A 9 -9.25 -25.37 -7.23
N ALA A 10 -8.41 -24.62 -7.94
CA ALA A 10 -8.01 -24.92 -9.31
C ALA A 10 -6.50 -25.20 -9.35
N THR A 11 -6.11 -26.39 -9.80
CA THR A 11 -4.70 -26.74 -10.00
C THR A 11 -4.44 -27.06 -11.46
N ALA A 12 -3.49 -26.35 -12.07
CA ALA A 12 -3.04 -26.58 -13.42
C ALA A 12 -1.54 -26.89 -13.42
N GLU A 13 -1.17 -28.11 -13.78
CA GLU A 13 0.23 -28.54 -13.83
C GLU A 13 0.63 -28.94 -15.25
N ALA A 14 1.75 -28.39 -15.74
CA ALA A 14 2.35 -28.78 -17.00
C ALA A 14 3.80 -29.22 -16.80
N LYS A 15 4.11 -30.46 -17.18
CA LYS A 15 5.45 -31.04 -17.14
C LYS A 15 5.88 -31.42 -18.56
N GLY A 16 7.09 -31.05 -18.97
CA GLY A 16 7.60 -31.42 -20.29
C GLY A 16 9.10 -31.66 -20.31
N ILE A 17 9.53 -32.66 -21.10
CA ILE A 17 10.94 -32.92 -21.38
C ILE A 17 11.12 -32.98 -22.90
N GLY A 18 11.94 -32.08 -23.44
CA GLY A 18 12.37 -32.10 -24.84
C GLY A 18 13.80 -32.61 -24.96
N ALA A 19 14.06 -33.58 -25.84
CA ALA A 19 15.41 -34.04 -26.14
C ALA A 19 15.59 -34.20 -27.66
N SER A 20 16.67 -33.66 -28.21
CA SER A 20 16.96 -33.73 -29.65
C SER A 20 18.45 -33.63 -29.95
N PHE A 21 18.94 -34.35 -30.96
CA PHE A 21 20.30 -34.12 -31.49
C PHE A 21 20.40 -32.85 -32.36
N GLY A 22 19.26 -32.33 -32.84
CA GLY A 22 19.16 -31.12 -33.65
C GLY A 22 18.72 -29.92 -32.81
N VAL A 23 17.47 -29.48 -33.00
CA VAL A 23 16.82 -28.43 -32.20
C VAL A 23 15.76 -29.06 -31.30
N SER A 24 15.63 -28.59 -30.06
CA SER A 24 14.53 -28.95 -29.17
C SER A 24 13.76 -27.70 -28.76
N VAL A 25 12.43 -27.76 -28.85
CA VAL A 25 11.53 -26.68 -28.43
C VAL A 25 10.52 -27.25 -27.44
N ASN A 26 10.35 -26.59 -26.29
CA ASN A 26 9.29 -26.92 -25.35
C ASN A 26 8.52 -25.65 -24.96
N VAL A 27 7.19 -25.71 -25.05
CA VAL A 27 6.29 -24.60 -24.69
C VAL A 27 5.17 -25.13 -23.81
N LEU A 28 5.05 -24.59 -22.59
CA LEU A 28 4.05 -25.02 -21.60
C LEU A 28 3.35 -23.80 -21.01
N LEU A 29 2.02 -23.81 -21.00
CA LEU A 29 1.16 -22.66 -20.69
C LEU A 29 -0.06 -23.04 -19.81
N PRO A 30 0.10 -23.61 -18.60
CA PRO A 30 -1.02 -23.92 -17.72
C PRO A 30 -1.66 -22.64 -17.18
N THR A 31 -2.98 -22.71 -17.01
CA THR A 31 -3.79 -21.67 -16.39
C THR A 31 -4.68 -22.31 -15.33
N ALA A 32 -4.57 -21.82 -14.10
CA ALA A 32 -5.50 -22.10 -13.03
C ALA A 32 -6.35 -20.85 -12.77
N ASP A 33 -7.68 -21.02 -12.76
CA ASP A 33 -8.63 -19.93 -12.60
C ASP A 33 -9.67 -20.36 -11.56
N VAL A 34 -9.69 -19.65 -10.43
CA VAL A 34 -10.74 -19.76 -9.42
C VAL A 34 -11.65 -18.53 -9.53
N SER A 35 -12.92 -18.82 -9.80
CA SER A 35 -14.00 -17.86 -9.83
C SER A 35 -15.25 -18.52 -9.24
N GLY A 36 -16.09 -17.71 -8.59
CA GLY A 36 -17.29 -18.21 -7.94
C GLY A 36 -17.79 -17.20 -6.92
N ALA A 37 -18.96 -17.48 -6.35
CA ALA A 37 -19.54 -16.65 -5.30
C ALA A 37 -20.01 -17.51 -4.13
N VAL A 38 -19.64 -17.13 -2.91
CA VAL A 38 -20.20 -17.64 -1.66
C VAL A 38 -21.07 -16.53 -1.08
N ARG A 39 -22.37 -16.78 -0.91
CA ARG A 39 -23.31 -15.75 -0.47
C ARG A 39 -24.28 -16.26 0.58
N ALA A 40 -24.34 -15.57 1.71
CA ALA A 40 -25.39 -15.73 2.72
C ALA A 40 -26.17 -14.42 2.80
N TYR A 41 -27.51 -14.49 2.73
CA TYR A 41 -28.28 -13.25 2.76
C TYR A 41 -29.71 -13.38 3.24
N VAL A 42 -30.21 -12.26 3.79
CA VAL A 42 -31.64 -11.98 3.97
C VAL A 42 -32.05 -10.99 2.88
N GLY A 43 -32.73 -11.48 1.85
CA GLY A 43 -33.06 -10.66 0.68
C GLY A 43 -34.21 -9.69 0.92
N GLU A 44 -34.44 -8.83 -0.08
CA GLU A 44 -35.59 -7.94 -0.16
C GLU A 44 -36.93 -8.69 0.01
N ASN A 45 -37.93 -7.99 0.54
CA ASN A 45 -39.29 -8.47 0.81
C ASN A 45 -39.36 -9.64 1.81
N THR A 46 -38.41 -9.69 2.74
CA THR A 46 -38.36 -10.70 3.81
C THR A 46 -38.80 -10.09 5.13
N THR A 47 -39.55 -10.87 5.93
CA THR A 47 -39.83 -10.56 7.34
C THR A 47 -39.16 -11.61 8.22
N VAL A 48 -38.34 -11.17 9.18
CA VAL A 48 -37.68 -12.06 10.15
C VAL A 48 -38.06 -11.64 11.55
N VAL A 49 -38.53 -12.60 12.34
CA VAL A 49 -38.72 -12.46 13.79
C VAL A 49 -37.97 -13.62 14.45
N ALA A 50 -36.95 -13.30 15.22
CA ALA A 50 -36.09 -14.30 15.87
C ALA A 50 -35.47 -13.73 17.16
N ASP A 51 -34.94 -14.61 18.00
CA ASP A 51 -34.21 -14.17 19.18
C ASP A 51 -32.78 -13.72 18.81
N ARG A 52 -32.18 -14.31 17.76
CA ARG A 52 -30.85 -13.98 17.22
C ARG A 52 -30.80 -14.20 15.70
N LEU A 53 -30.03 -13.38 14.98
CA LEU A 53 -29.78 -13.57 13.55
C LEU A 53 -28.29 -13.48 13.25
N ASP A 54 -27.72 -14.59 12.75
CA ASP A 54 -26.38 -14.63 12.19
C ASP A 54 -26.50 -14.89 10.68
N VAL A 55 -25.81 -14.09 9.87
CA VAL A 55 -25.67 -14.22 8.41
C VAL A 55 -24.18 -14.32 8.11
N LEU A 56 -23.72 -15.54 7.85
CA LEU A 56 -22.30 -15.87 7.76
C LEU A 56 -21.96 -16.36 6.34
N ALA A 57 -20.96 -15.75 5.70
CA ALA A 57 -20.45 -16.19 4.41
C ALA A 57 -18.94 -16.40 4.50
N HIS A 58 -18.48 -17.64 4.42
CA HIS A 58 -17.05 -17.96 4.50
C HIS A 58 -16.55 -18.60 3.20
N GLY A 59 -15.60 -17.94 2.58
CA GLY A 59 -14.76 -18.49 1.53
C GLY A 59 -13.54 -19.15 2.13
N ASP A 60 -13.72 -20.28 2.82
CA ASP A 60 -12.68 -20.95 3.62
C ASP A 60 -11.33 -21.04 2.88
N VAL A 61 -11.37 -21.37 1.59
CA VAL A 61 -10.19 -21.46 0.71
C VAL A 61 -10.60 -21.18 -0.75
N MET A 62 -9.97 -20.21 -1.41
CA MET A 62 -10.10 -19.97 -2.85
C MET A 62 -8.72 -19.93 -3.53
N ASP A 63 -8.27 -21.09 -4.01
CA ASP A 63 -6.87 -21.31 -4.40
C ASP A 63 -6.70 -21.60 -5.89
N ALA A 64 -5.96 -20.76 -6.59
CA ALA A 64 -5.50 -21.04 -7.95
C ALA A 64 -4.00 -21.35 -7.94
N THR A 65 -3.61 -22.57 -8.30
CA THR A 65 -2.20 -22.97 -8.41
C THR A 65 -1.86 -23.37 -9.84
N ALA A 66 -0.97 -22.63 -10.49
CA ALA A 66 -0.46 -22.93 -11.83
C ALA A 66 1.04 -23.24 -11.77
N THR A 67 1.43 -24.49 -12.06
CA THR A 67 2.82 -24.93 -12.00
C THR A 67 3.32 -25.41 -13.35
N VAL A 68 4.46 -24.90 -13.80
CA VAL A 68 5.19 -25.40 -14.97
C VAL A 68 6.54 -25.97 -14.57
N ARG A 69 6.87 -27.15 -15.10
CA ARG A 69 8.23 -27.69 -15.05
C ARG A 69 8.67 -28.18 -16.43
N SER A 70 9.77 -27.64 -16.95
CA SER A 70 10.32 -28.05 -18.25
C SER A 70 11.80 -28.38 -18.18
N GLY A 71 12.20 -29.44 -18.89
CA GLY A 71 13.59 -29.73 -19.22
C GLY A 71 13.80 -29.79 -20.73
N THR A 72 14.82 -29.13 -21.28
CA THR A 72 15.23 -29.32 -22.69
C THR A 72 16.71 -29.63 -22.82
N ILE A 73 17.04 -30.63 -23.63
CA ILE A 73 18.42 -31.00 -23.98
C ILE A 73 18.56 -31.04 -25.50
N SER A 74 19.53 -30.32 -26.05
CA SER A 74 19.74 -30.24 -27.50
C SER A 74 21.21 -30.34 -27.95
N GLY A 75 21.44 -30.98 -29.09
CA GLY A 75 22.73 -31.02 -29.77
C GLY A 75 23.17 -29.68 -30.39
N ILE A 76 22.25 -28.84 -30.87
CA ILE A 76 22.56 -27.59 -31.56
C ILE A 76 21.92 -26.39 -30.86
N ALA A 77 20.60 -26.42 -30.64
CA ALA A 77 19.88 -25.33 -29.99
C ALA A 77 18.67 -25.80 -29.20
N SER A 78 18.53 -25.31 -27.97
CA SER A 78 17.34 -25.53 -27.14
C SER A 78 16.57 -24.22 -26.96
N VAL A 79 15.25 -24.28 -27.11
CA VAL A 79 14.34 -23.17 -26.84
C VAL A 79 13.27 -23.65 -25.87
N THR A 80 13.14 -22.99 -24.73
CA THR A 80 12.11 -23.29 -23.74
C THR A 80 11.34 -22.03 -23.41
N GLY A 81 10.02 -22.06 -23.59
CA GLY A 81 9.12 -20.98 -23.22
C GLY A 81 8.07 -21.48 -22.24
N LEU A 82 8.01 -20.89 -21.06
CA LEU A 82 7.10 -21.30 -19.99
C LEU A 82 6.30 -20.08 -19.52
N SER A 83 5.01 -20.26 -19.31
CA SER A 83 4.20 -19.27 -18.60
C SER A 83 3.18 -20.01 -17.77
N SER A 84 3.07 -19.67 -16.49
CA SER A 84 2.00 -20.13 -15.63
C SER A 84 1.13 -18.95 -15.26
N LEU A 85 -0.20 -19.12 -15.34
CA LEU A 85 -1.15 -18.10 -14.91
C LEU A 85 -2.04 -18.67 -13.82
N ALA A 86 -1.93 -18.10 -12.62
CA ALA A 86 -2.85 -18.35 -11.52
C ALA A 86 -3.73 -17.12 -11.32
N LYS A 87 -5.05 -17.31 -11.33
CA LYS A 87 -6.02 -16.22 -11.20
C LYS A 87 -7.09 -16.55 -10.17
N VAL A 88 -7.34 -15.64 -9.23
CA VAL A 88 -8.45 -15.71 -8.28
C VAL A 88 -9.32 -14.46 -8.39
N THR A 89 -10.63 -14.66 -8.59
CA THR A 89 -11.65 -13.60 -8.79
C THR A 89 -12.90 -13.84 -7.95
N GLY A 90 -12.79 -14.66 -6.90
CA GLY A 90 -13.92 -15.07 -6.07
C GLY A 90 -14.61 -13.91 -5.35
N GLU A 91 -15.91 -14.07 -5.10
CA GLU A 91 -16.71 -13.12 -4.31
C GLU A 91 -17.27 -13.84 -3.07
N VAL A 92 -17.08 -13.27 -1.89
CA VAL A 92 -17.71 -13.70 -0.64
C VAL A 92 -18.55 -12.55 -0.12
N GLU A 93 -19.86 -12.75 0.02
CA GLU A 93 -20.77 -11.70 0.46
C GLU A 93 -21.77 -12.19 1.50
N ALA A 94 -21.75 -11.59 2.69
CA ALA A 94 -22.81 -11.71 3.69
C ALA A 94 -23.63 -10.42 3.71
N PHE A 95 -24.95 -10.50 3.54
CA PHE A 95 -25.75 -9.28 3.53
C PHE A 95 -27.21 -9.37 3.96
N ILE A 96 -27.74 -8.22 4.38
CA ILE A 96 -29.17 -8.02 4.62
C ILE A 96 -29.67 -6.90 3.70
N GLY A 97 -30.73 -7.17 2.93
CA GLY A 97 -31.32 -6.25 1.98
C GLY A 97 -30.97 -6.55 0.52
N ALA A 98 -30.85 -5.50 -0.28
CA ALA A 98 -30.53 -5.61 -1.70
C ALA A 98 -29.09 -6.10 -1.92
N HIS A 99 -28.83 -6.71 -3.07
CA HIS A 99 -27.45 -7.03 -3.45
C HIS A 99 -26.68 -5.74 -3.79
N ASN A 100 -25.38 -5.70 -3.49
CA ASN A 100 -24.49 -4.53 -3.65
C ASN A 100 -24.67 -3.78 -4.98
N ASP A 101 -24.78 -4.53 -6.08
CA ASP A 101 -24.81 -3.99 -7.45
C ASP A 101 -26.21 -3.54 -7.90
N ARG A 102 -27.18 -3.54 -6.99
CA ARG A 102 -28.55 -3.08 -7.21
C ARG A 102 -28.87 -1.95 -6.25
N GLY A 103 -29.75 -1.05 -6.68
CA GLY A 103 -30.41 -0.13 -5.75
C GLY A 103 -31.40 -0.89 -4.86
N ALA A 104 -31.49 -0.51 -3.60
CA ALA A 104 -32.53 -0.99 -2.71
C ALA A 104 -33.90 -0.53 -3.20
N SER A 105 -34.90 -1.42 -3.13
CA SER A 105 -36.28 -1.06 -3.40
C SER A 105 -36.97 -0.58 -2.13
N ALA A 106 -37.40 0.68 -2.14
CA ALA A 106 -38.18 1.26 -1.03
C ALA A 106 -39.50 0.51 -0.72
N THR A 107 -40.03 -0.27 -1.67
CA THR A 107 -41.28 -1.06 -1.48
C THR A 107 -41.02 -2.51 -1.07
N LEU A 108 -39.78 -2.98 -1.16
CA LEU A 108 -39.37 -4.34 -0.81
C LEU A 108 -38.35 -4.33 0.35
N ALA A 109 -38.32 -3.27 1.14
CA ALA A 109 -37.49 -3.16 2.33
C ALA A 109 -37.70 -4.36 3.28
N PRO A 110 -36.65 -5.14 3.63
CA PRO A 110 -36.75 -6.19 4.64
C PRO A 110 -37.17 -5.62 5.99
N GLN A 111 -37.94 -6.40 6.74
CA GLN A 111 -38.39 -6.04 8.10
C GLN A 111 -37.88 -7.09 9.09
N LEU A 112 -36.96 -6.70 9.97
CA LEU A 112 -36.32 -7.58 10.94
C LEU A 112 -36.63 -7.12 12.36
N THR A 113 -37.11 -8.03 13.21
CA THR A 113 -37.28 -7.80 14.65
C THR A 113 -36.56 -8.91 15.40
N ILE A 114 -35.41 -8.57 15.96
CA ILE A 114 -34.52 -9.50 16.66
C ILE A 114 -34.51 -9.14 18.14
N SER A 115 -35.12 -10.00 18.95
CA SER A 115 -35.32 -9.72 20.38
C SER A 115 -35.58 -10.99 21.15
N GLY A 116 -35.02 -11.11 22.34
CA GLY A 116 -35.29 -12.20 23.27
C GLY A 116 -34.87 -11.81 24.69
N SER A 117 -34.97 -12.74 25.63
CA SER A 117 -34.73 -12.50 27.06
C SER A 117 -33.51 -13.20 27.63
N ASP A 118 -32.91 -14.12 26.87
CA ASP A 118 -31.74 -14.88 27.26
C ASP A 118 -30.45 -14.15 26.85
N ALA A 119 -29.33 -14.54 27.45
CA ALA A 119 -28.04 -13.93 27.14
C ALA A 119 -27.61 -14.28 25.71
N GLY A 120 -27.33 -13.26 24.89
CA GLY A 120 -27.00 -13.41 23.47
C GLY A 120 -28.19 -13.22 22.52
N ASP A 121 -29.39 -13.04 23.06
CA ASP A 121 -30.57 -12.63 22.30
C ASP A 121 -30.49 -11.14 21.92
N GLY A 122 -31.21 -10.76 20.88
CA GLY A 122 -31.21 -9.43 20.29
C GLY A 122 -30.00 -9.14 19.40
N ALA A 123 -29.05 -10.07 19.25
CA ALA A 123 -27.86 -9.86 18.42
C ALA A 123 -28.13 -10.11 16.93
N VAL A 124 -27.59 -9.23 16.09
CA VAL A 124 -27.47 -9.43 14.65
C VAL A 124 -26.01 -9.40 14.25
N VAL A 125 -25.55 -10.46 13.59
CA VAL A 125 -24.19 -10.58 13.05
C VAL A 125 -24.28 -10.80 11.54
N VAL A 126 -23.56 -9.98 10.78
CA VAL A 126 -23.34 -10.13 9.34
C VAL A 126 -21.85 -10.22 9.12
N ASP A 127 -21.37 -11.41 8.79
CA ASP A 127 -19.94 -11.72 8.78
C ASP A 127 -19.53 -12.36 7.45
N ALA A 128 -18.46 -11.82 6.85
CA ALA A 128 -17.88 -12.32 5.63
C ALA A 128 -16.37 -12.50 5.78
N ASP A 129 -15.88 -13.71 5.55
CA ASP A 129 -14.46 -14.02 5.62
C ASP A 129 -13.98 -14.78 4.37
N ALA A 130 -12.73 -14.59 3.99
CA ALA A 130 -12.12 -15.32 2.89
C ALA A 130 -10.61 -15.44 3.01
N THR A 131 -10.09 -16.62 2.64
CA THR A 131 -8.68 -16.81 2.30
C THR A 131 -8.57 -17.10 0.80
N MET A 132 -7.82 -16.28 0.08
CA MET A 132 -7.64 -16.40 -1.38
C MET A 132 -6.15 -16.44 -1.73
N ASP A 133 -5.73 -17.49 -2.44
CA ASP A 133 -4.32 -17.68 -2.82
C ASP A 133 -4.19 -17.88 -4.34
N ALA A 134 -3.40 -17.04 -5.01
CA ALA A 134 -2.98 -17.20 -6.40
C ALA A 134 -1.49 -17.54 -6.45
N VAL A 135 -1.13 -18.77 -6.84
CA VAL A 135 0.26 -19.25 -6.86
C VAL A 135 0.67 -19.68 -8.27
N ALA A 136 1.64 -19.00 -8.86
CA ALA A 136 2.19 -19.28 -10.19
C ALA A 136 3.68 -19.62 -10.11
N ASP A 137 4.02 -20.90 -10.31
CA ASP A 137 5.38 -21.40 -10.20
C ASP A 137 5.92 -21.86 -11.56
N THR A 138 7.14 -21.46 -11.89
CA THR A 138 7.82 -21.89 -13.11
C THR A 138 9.22 -22.42 -12.83
N PHE A 139 9.48 -23.66 -13.23
CA PHE A 139 10.79 -24.32 -13.12
C PHE A 139 11.31 -24.69 -14.51
N LEU A 140 12.51 -24.22 -14.84
CA LEU A 140 13.13 -24.44 -16.14
C LEU A 140 14.51 -25.08 -16.02
N VAL A 141 14.77 -26.11 -16.83
CA VAL A 141 16.10 -26.66 -17.08
C VAL A 141 16.39 -26.63 -18.59
N GLY A 142 17.43 -25.93 -19.01
CA GLY A 142 17.79 -25.83 -20.43
C GLY A 142 19.26 -26.13 -20.68
N ALA A 143 19.58 -27.15 -21.47
CA ALA A 143 20.95 -27.51 -21.83
C ALA A 143 21.14 -27.65 -23.35
N SER A 144 22.20 -27.05 -23.90
CA SER A 144 22.62 -27.31 -25.28
C SER A 144 24.12 -27.21 -25.46
N PHE A 145 24.67 -27.88 -26.50
CA PHE A 145 26.05 -27.69 -26.91
C PHE A 145 26.27 -26.44 -27.80
N GLY A 146 25.19 -25.77 -28.23
CA GLY A 146 25.24 -24.55 -29.02
C GLY A 146 24.55 -23.37 -28.32
N LEU A 147 23.36 -23.01 -28.77
CA LEU A 147 22.58 -21.89 -28.23
C LEU A 147 21.43 -22.38 -27.34
N THR A 148 21.34 -21.86 -26.11
CA THR A 148 20.18 -22.07 -25.24
C THR A 148 19.39 -20.77 -25.07
N VAL A 149 18.07 -20.83 -25.31
CA VAL A 149 17.13 -19.73 -25.09
C VAL A 149 16.07 -20.17 -24.09
N ASN A 150 15.93 -19.42 -23.00
CA ASN A 150 14.99 -19.69 -21.93
C ASN A 150 14.10 -18.47 -21.69
N ILE A 151 12.79 -18.69 -21.69
CA ILE A 151 11.78 -17.69 -21.39
C ILE A 151 10.87 -18.28 -20.31
N ALA A 152 10.67 -17.57 -19.20
CA ALA A 152 9.72 -17.96 -18.17
C ALA A 152 8.96 -16.74 -17.63
N GLU A 153 7.63 -16.83 -17.65
CA GLU A 153 6.71 -15.75 -17.32
C GLU A 153 5.53 -16.23 -16.44
N PRO A 154 5.77 -16.62 -15.17
CA PRO A 154 4.70 -16.82 -14.20
C PRO A 154 3.99 -15.50 -13.86
N LYS A 155 2.68 -15.60 -13.71
CA LYS A 155 1.81 -14.51 -13.30
C LYS A 155 0.76 -15.00 -12.31
N ALA A 156 0.70 -14.37 -11.14
CA ALA A 156 -0.35 -14.55 -10.15
C ALA A 156 -1.20 -13.27 -10.09
N GLU A 157 -2.52 -13.40 -10.25
CA GLU A 157 -3.49 -12.30 -10.21
C GLU A 157 -4.58 -12.61 -9.17
N LEU A 158 -4.82 -11.70 -8.24
CA LEU A 158 -5.87 -11.82 -7.24
C LEU A 158 -6.71 -10.54 -7.20
N SER A 159 -7.98 -10.67 -7.55
CA SER A 159 -8.96 -9.57 -7.70
C SER A 159 -10.28 -9.86 -6.97
N GLY A 160 -10.22 -10.68 -5.92
CA GLY A 160 -11.38 -11.12 -5.16
C GLY A 160 -12.08 -10.02 -4.36
N LYS A 161 -13.29 -10.32 -3.91
CA LYS A 161 -14.08 -9.41 -3.08
C LYS A 161 -14.63 -10.13 -1.86
N THR A 162 -14.49 -9.53 -0.68
CA THR A 162 -15.09 -10.01 0.56
C THR A 162 -15.91 -8.87 1.16
N ARG A 163 -17.21 -9.09 1.37
CA ARG A 163 -18.12 -8.02 1.79
C ARG A 163 -19.14 -8.45 2.82
N ALA A 164 -19.26 -7.69 3.90
CA ALA A 164 -20.37 -7.80 4.84
C ALA A 164 -21.17 -6.51 4.85
N TYR A 165 -22.50 -6.59 4.68
CA TYR A 165 -23.29 -5.35 4.66
C TYR A 165 -24.76 -5.47 5.03
N VAL A 166 -25.28 -4.38 5.60
CA VAL A 166 -26.71 -4.15 5.77
C VAL A 166 -27.10 -2.96 4.89
N ARG A 167 -27.97 -3.17 3.91
CA ARG A 167 -28.28 -2.13 2.91
C ARG A 167 -29.13 -0.99 3.44
N ASP A 168 -29.09 0.10 2.69
CA ASP A 168 -30.07 1.18 2.74
C ASP A 168 -31.52 0.67 2.62
N GLY A 169 -32.42 1.22 3.43
CA GLY A 169 -33.84 0.86 3.44
C GLY A 169 -34.21 -0.40 4.24
N VAL A 170 -33.27 -1.12 4.84
CA VAL A 170 -33.58 -2.20 5.81
C VAL A 170 -34.23 -1.59 7.06
N ALA A 171 -35.37 -2.12 7.49
CA ALA A 171 -35.92 -1.84 8.80
C ALA A 171 -35.49 -2.93 9.78
N LEU A 172 -34.59 -2.60 10.69
CA LEU A 172 -33.99 -3.54 11.63
C LEU A 172 -34.20 -3.05 13.05
N LYS A 173 -34.76 -3.89 13.91
CA LYS A 173 -34.80 -3.68 15.36
C LYS A 173 -34.01 -4.77 16.07
N ALA A 174 -33.00 -4.40 16.84
CA ALA A 174 -32.12 -5.34 17.54
C ALA A 174 -31.49 -4.74 18.81
N ALA A 175 -30.82 -5.58 19.61
CA ALA A 175 -30.01 -5.17 20.75
C ALA A 175 -28.58 -4.80 20.35
N SER A 176 -27.98 -5.49 19.39
CA SER A 176 -26.68 -5.16 18.83
C SER A 176 -26.63 -5.50 17.34
N LEU A 177 -25.75 -4.81 16.61
CA LEU A 177 -25.45 -5.09 15.21
C LEU A 177 -23.93 -5.10 15.00
N GLU A 178 -23.46 -6.19 14.42
CA GLU A 178 -22.06 -6.42 14.07
C GLU A 178 -21.99 -6.75 12.59
N ILE A 179 -21.22 -5.95 11.85
CA ILE A 179 -20.99 -6.12 10.41
C ILE A 179 -19.49 -6.22 10.21
N GLU A 180 -19.00 -7.41 9.86
CA GLU A 180 -17.58 -7.70 9.85
C GLU A 180 -17.13 -8.34 8.54
N ALA A 181 -16.07 -7.81 7.97
CA ALA A 181 -15.33 -8.44 6.89
C ALA A 181 -13.94 -8.80 7.43
N GLY A 182 -13.81 -10.01 7.99
CA GLY A 182 -12.68 -10.43 8.83
C GLY A 182 -12.64 -9.73 10.19
N ASP A 183 -11.75 -10.19 11.06
CA ASP A 183 -11.54 -9.65 12.40
C ASP A 183 -10.04 -9.44 12.75
N SER A 184 -9.76 -8.98 13.97
CA SER A 184 -8.39 -8.69 14.44
C SER A 184 -7.47 -9.91 14.59
N ALA A 185 -8.04 -11.10 14.76
CA ALA A 185 -7.37 -12.38 14.90
C ALA A 185 -7.37 -13.18 13.59
N ASP A 186 -8.38 -12.99 12.74
CA ASP A 186 -8.54 -13.64 11.44
C ASP A 186 -8.90 -12.61 10.37
N ARG A 187 -7.87 -12.01 9.77
CA ARG A 187 -8.03 -11.03 8.70
C ARG A 187 -8.38 -11.74 7.40
N VAL A 188 -9.15 -11.08 6.54
CA VAL A 188 -9.33 -11.54 5.16
C VAL A 188 -7.97 -11.55 4.44
N GLN A 189 -7.53 -12.72 3.99
CA GLN A 189 -6.19 -12.92 3.44
C GLN A 189 -6.21 -13.05 1.92
N TYR A 190 -5.48 -12.18 1.23
CA TYR A 190 -5.29 -12.19 -0.21
C TYR A 190 -3.81 -12.31 -0.58
N ASN A 191 -3.37 -13.48 -1.03
CA ASN A 191 -1.97 -13.71 -1.39
C ASN A 191 -1.81 -13.99 -2.89
N ALA A 192 -0.94 -13.24 -3.56
CA ALA A 192 -0.47 -13.55 -4.91
C ALA A 192 1.04 -13.86 -4.88
N THR A 193 1.43 -15.04 -5.33
CA THR A 193 2.83 -15.48 -5.37
C THR A 193 3.19 -15.93 -6.79
N ALA A 194 4.20 -15.30 -7.39
CA ALA A 194 4.75 -15.72 -8.67
C ALA A 194 6.25 -16.01 -8.51
N THR A 195 6.69 -17.24 -8.80
CA THR A 195 8.09 -17.62 -8.66
C THR A 195 8.66 -18.24 -9.92
N THR A 196 9.90 -17.87 -10.25
CA THR A 196 10.67 -18.51 -11.32
C THR A 196 11.98 -19.10 -10.80
N PHE A 197 12.27 -20.31 -11.25
CA PHE A 197 13.55 -20.97 -11.06
C PHE A 197 14.14 -21.41 -12.41
N MET A 198 15.44 -21.20 -12.62
CA MET A 198 16.15 -21.63 -13.83
C MET A 198 17.49 -22.30 -13.55
N LEU A 199 17.72 -23.48 -14.15
CA LEU A 199 19.06 -24.02 -14.36
C LEU A 199 19.36 -24.11 -15.85
N SER A 200 20.43 -23.46 -16.30
CA SER A 200 20.81 -23.54 -17.71
C SER A 200 22.28 -23.86 -17.92
N LEU A 201 22.56 -24.73 -18.89
CA LEU A 201 23.89 -25.03 -19.40
C LEU A 201 24.01 -24.67 -20.88
N GLY A 202 24.68 -23.56 -21.18
CA GLY A 202 25.01 -23.15 -22.54
C GLY A 202 26.36 -23.70 -23.01
N GLY A 203 26.44 -24.15 -24.26
CA GLY A 203 27.69 -24.63 -24.86
C GLY A 203 28.48 -23.53 -25.58
N LEU A 204 27.80 -22.70 -26.40
CA LEU A 204 28.40 -21.54 -27.08
C LEU A 204 27.85 -20.22 -26.55
N ALA A 205 26.53 -20.14 -26.35
CA ALA A 205 25.85 -18.97 -25.82
C ALA A 205 24.55 -19.33 -25.10
N SER A 206 24.14 -18.50 -24.13
CA SER A 206 22.85 -18.62 -23.46
C SER A 206 22.14 -17.27 -23.36
N VAL A 207 20.85 -17.24 -23.67
CA VAL A 207 19.97 -16.08 -23.50
C VAL A 207 18.81 -16.49 -22.60
N SER A 208 18.61 -15.74 -21.52
CA SER A 208 17.57 -16.02 -20.54
C SER A 208 16.75 -14.75 -20.27
N THR A 209 15.44 -14.85 -20.40
CA THR A 209 14.48 -13.82 -20.01
C THR A 209 13.54 -14.40 -18.96
N LEU A 210 13.57 -13.89 -17.74
CA LEU A 210 12.70 -14.32 -16.65
C LEU A 210 11.87 -13.16 -16.18
N THR A 211 10.59 -13.41 -15.97
CA THR A 211 9.73 -12.49 -15.25
C THR A 211 9.08 -13.19 -14.06
N ALA A 212 8.57 -12.43 -13.10
CA ALA A 212 7.62 -12.95 -12.11
C ALA A 212 6.70 -11.82 -11.65
N ASN A 213 5.42 -11.95 -11.94
CA ASN A 213 4.44 -10.89 -11.69
C ASN A 213 3.38 -11.37 -10.69
N ALA A 214 3.35 -10.77 -9.50
CA ALA A 214 2.31 -10.97 -8.50
C ALA A 214 1.50 -9.70 -8.33
N LEU A 215 0.18 -9.80 -8.52
CA LEU A 215 -0.74 -8.65 -8.51
C LEU A 215 -1.91 -8.95 -7.57
N VAL A 216 -2.17 -8.05 -6.62
CA VAL A 216 -3.33 -8.07 -5.74
C VAL A 216 -4.10 -6.76 -5.86
N ASP A 217 -5.35 -6.80 -6.32
CA ASP A 217 -6.25 -5.63 -6.44
C ASP A 217 -7.65 -5.90 -5.85
N GLY A 218 -7.71 -6.82 -4.87
CA GLY A 218 -8.94 -7.23 -4.20
C GLY A 218 -9.59 -6.15 -3.32
N THR A 219 -10.83 -6.40 -2.90
CA THR A 219 -11.64 -5.45 -2.13
C THR A 219 -12.30 -6.11 -0.92
N VAL A 220 -12.03 -5.58 0.28
CA VAL A 220 -12.62 -5.99 1.55
C VAL A 220 -13.47 -4.84 2.07
N GLU A 221 -14.78 -5.03 2.22
CA GLU A 221 -15.71 -3.95 2.60
C GLU A 221 -16.72 -4.41 3.66
N ALA A 222 -16.84 -3.67 4.75
CA ALA A 222 -17.93 -3.79 5.70
C ALA A 222 -18.76 -2.51 5.71
N TYR A 223 -20.09 -2.59 5.58
CA TYR A 223 -20.87 -1.36 5.60
C TYR A 223 -22.34 -1.47 6.01
N LEU A 224 -22.85 -0.37 6.53
CA LEU A 224 -24.28 -0.13 6.75
C LEU A 224 -24.76 0.99 5.80
N GLY A 225 -25.90 0.82 5.15
CA GLY A 225 -26.49 1.84 4.26
C GLY A 225 -26.11 1.67 2.79
N ALA A 226 -26.05 2.79 2.06
CA ALA A 226 -25.77 2.79 0.62
C ALA A 226 -24.30 2.40 0.35
N PRO A 227 -24.00 1.64 -0.71
CA PRO A 227 -22.65 1.20 -1.07
C PRO A 227 -21.80 2.38 -1.52
N PHE A 228 -20.47 2.27 -1.37
CA PHE A 228 -19.47 3.34 -1.54
C PHE A 228 -19.71 4.29 -2.72
N ASN A 229 -19.99 3.76 -3.92
CA ASN A 229 -20.32 4.53 -5.13
C ASN A 229 -21.55 3.98 -5.86
N GLY A 230 -22.51 3.41 -5.11
CA GLY A 230 -23.76 2.96 -5.68
C GLY A 230 -24.91 3.90 -5.37
N PRO A 231 -26.11 3.58 -5.89
CA PRO A 231 -27.24 4.48 -5.79
C PRO A 231 -27.72 4.60 -4.35
N VAL A 232 -27.93 5.83 -3.89
CA VAL A 232 -28.59 6.13 -2.62
C VAL A 232 -30.09 6.01 -2.86
N THR A 233 -30.64 4.87 -2.48
CA THR A 233 -32.03 4.49 -2.78
C THR A 233 -32.87 4.29 -1.53
N GLY A 234 -32.31 4.68 -0.38
CA GLY A 234 -32.83 4.48 0.96
C GLY A 234 -34.33 4.69 1.02
N GLY A 235 -35.07 3.57 1.14
CA GLY A 235 -36.47 3.61 1.54
C GLY A 235 -36.60 4.06 3.00
N SER A 236 -37.84 4.10 3.52
CA SER A 236 -38.15 4.50 4.90
C SER A 236 -37.69 3.51 6.00
N GLY A 237 -36.70 2.66 5.73
CA GLY A 237 -36.19 1.67 6.68
C GLY A 237 -35.33 2.33 7.74
N VAL A 238 -35.65 2.06 9.01
CA VAL A 238 -34.89 2.56 10.17
C VAL A 238 -34.14 1.40 10.79
N THR A 239 -32.84 1.60 11.03
CA THR A 239 -32.03 0.67 11.82
C THR A 239 -32.01 1.16 13.26
N ASP A 240 -32.85 0.55 14.11
CA ASP A 240 -33.06 0.84 15.53
C ASP A 240 -32.34 -0.20 16.40
N ILE A 241 -31.14 0.15 16.86
CA ILE A 241 -30.29 -0.71 17.68
C ILE A 241 -30.24 -0.14 19.10
N THR A 242 -30.70 -0.90 20.08
CA THR A 242 -30.72 -0.40 21.47
C THR A 242 -29.35 -0.38 22.15
N GLY A 243 -28.35 -1.03 21.56
CA GLY A 243 -26.99 -1.15 22.04
C GLY A 243 -25.96 -0.73 21.00
N VAL A 244 -24.86 -1.48 20.91
CA VAL A 244 -23.69 -1.13 20.10
C VAL A 244 -23.90 -1.53 18.63
N VAL A 245 -23.42 -0.67 17.73
CA VAL A 245 -23.20 -0.98 16.32
C VAL A 245 -21.70 -0.98 16.01
N THR A 246 -21.22 -2.06 15.41
CA THR A 246 -19.84 -2.20 14.94
C THR A 246 -19.82 -2.50 13.45
N VAL A 247 -18.93 -1.83 12.72
CA VAL A 247 -18.69 -2.03 11.28
C VAL A 247 -17.19 -2.13 11.07
N ASN A 248 -16.69 -3.35 10.87
CA ASN A 248 -15.26 -3.65 10.87
C ASN A 248 -14.84 -4.31 9.56
N ALA A 249 -13.75 -3.82 8.96
CA ALA A 249 -13.11 -4.46 7.82
C ALA A 249 -11.63 -4.66 8.12
N TRP A 250 -11.17 -5.91 8.04
CA TRP A 250 -9.80 -6.31 8.33
C TRP A 250 -9.24 -7.09 7.14
N SER A 251 -8.11 -6.65 6.61
CA SER A 251 -7.47 -7.33 5.48
C SER A 251 -5.97 -7.47 5.66
N ASP A 252 -5.45 -8.53 5.06
CA ASP A 252 -4.03 -8.79 4.84
C ASP A 252 -3.85 -9.11 3.34
N MET A 253 -3.08 -8.29 2.62
CA MET A 253 -2.91 -8.42 1.17
C MET A 253 -1.42 -8.44 0.79
N ASN A 254 -0.98 -9.58 0.27
CA ASN A 254 0.43 -9.85 0.00
C ASN A 254 0.68 -10.16 -1.48
N ALA A 255 1.62 -9.44 -2.09
CA ALA A 255 2.13 -9.76 -3.43
C ALA A 255 3.62 -10.14 -3.34
N THR A 256 3.96 -11.37 -3.73
CA THR A 256 5.34 -11.87 -3.75
C THR A 256 5.76 -12.30 -5.15
N GLY A 257 6.68 -11.56 -5.75
CA GLY A 257 7.28 -11.83 -7.06
C GLY A 257 8.73 -12.23 -6.89
N GLY A 258 9.11 -13.44 -7.33
CA GLY A 258 10.39 -14.04 -6.99
C GLY A 258 11.15 -14.66 -8.17
N ILE A 259 12.47 -14.48 -8.19
CA ILE A 259 13.39 -15.32 -8.97
C ILE A 259 14.41 -15.94 -8.01
N ASP A 260 14.26 -17.25 -7.79
CA ASP A 260 14.87 -17.97 -6.67
C ASP A 260 16.41 -18.11 -6.74
N ASN A 261 17.02 -18.07 -5.56
CA ASN A 261 18.46 -18.15 -5.26
C ASN A 261 19.18 -19.45 -5.68
N GLY A 262 18.44 -20.47 -6.12
CA GLY A 262 19.01 -21.76 -6.54
C GLY A 262 19.21 -21.89 -8.06
N GLY A 263 18.77 -20.90 -8.84
CA GLY A 263 18.91 -20.90 -10.29
C GLY A 263 20.27 -20.40 -10.75
N PHE A 264 20.92 -21.11 -11.67
CA PHE A 264 22.24 -20.75 -12.22
C PHE A 264 22.22 -20.86 -13.75
N ALA A 265 22.70 -19.82 -14.43
CA ALA A 265 23.08 -19.90 -15.83
C ALA A 265 24.60 -20.17 -15.91
N LEU A 266 24.96 -21.42 -16.19
CA LEU A 266 26.34 -21.86 -16.35
C LEU A 266 26.67 -21.98 -17.84
N ASN A 267 27.68 -21.25 -18.31
CA ASN A 267 28.20 -21.42 -19.66
C ASN A 267 29.62 -22.00 -19.60
N VAL A 268 29.69 -23.34 -19.49
CA VAL A 268 30.94 -24.11 -19.35
C VAL A 268 31.49 -24.46 -20.74
N GLY A 269 31.95 -23.46 -21.48
CA GLY A 269 32.60 -23.63 -22.79
C GLY A 269 32.35 -22.53 -23.81
N GLY A 270 31.34 -21.68 -23.60
CA GLY A 270 30.89 -20.69 -24.56
C GLY A 270 31.39 -19.27 -24.31
N VAL A 271 31.16 -18.42 -25.32
CA VAL A 271 31.72 -17.07 -25.45
C VAL A 271 30.89 -16.03 -24.68
N ALA A 272 29.56 -16.21 -24.57
CA ALA A 272 28.68 -15.16 -24.00
C ALA A 272 27.43 -15.68 -23.25
N THR A 273 27.01 -14.97 -22.20
CA THR A 273 25.73 -15.16 -21.49
C THR A 273 25.00 -13.83 -21.34
N ILE A 274 23.70 -13.81 -21.67
CA ILE A 274 22.81 -12.66 -21.51
C ILE A 274 21.63 -13.08 -20.62
N SER A 275 21.37 -12.31 -19.56
CA SER A 275 20.26 -12.56 -18.63
C SER A 275 19.45 -11.28 -18.42
N VAL A 276 18.14 -11.35 -18.62
CA VAL A 276 17.18 -10.27 -18.37
C VAL A 276 16.14 -10.77 -17.38
N PHE A 277 16.10 -10.18 -16.19
CA PHE A 277 15.19 -10.58 -15.10
C PHE A 277 14.31 -9.39 -14.69
N ASP A 278 13.00 -9.59 -14.57
CA ASP A 278 12.04 -8.54 -14.21
C ASP A 278 10.98 -9.08 -13.24
N THR A 279 11.02 -8.65 -11.98
CA THR A 279 10.01 -9.00 -10.98
C THR A 279 9.13 -7.80 -10.65
N LEU A 280 7.83 -8.08 -10.52
CA LEU A 280 6.82 -7.10 -10.15
C LEU A 280 5.94 -7.70 -9.05
N SER A 281 5.86 -6.99 -7.93
CA SER A 281 4.85 -7.19 -6.88
C SER A 281 4.05 -5.91 -6.74
N ASP A 282 2.74 -5.98 -6.97
CA ASP A 282 1.83 -4.82 -6.88
C ASP A 282 0.64 -5.15 -5.98
N VAL A 283 0.46 -4.37 -4.90
CA VAL A 283 -0.71 -4.41 -4.04
C VAL A 283 -1.50 -3.11 -4.19
N ALA A 284 -2.65 -3.20 -4.86
CA ALA A 284 -3.57 -2.11 -5.13
C ALA A 284 -4.96 -2.34 -4.51
N GLY A 285 -5.02 -3.18 -3.48
CA GLY A 285 -6.27 -3.57 -2.85
C GLY A 285 -6.91 -2.49 -1.98
N LYS A 286 -8.13 -2.78 -1.52
CA LYS A 286 -9.00 -1.83 -0.81
C LYS A 286 -9.58 -2.45 0.44
N THR A 287 -9.56 -1.70 1.54
CA THR A 287 -10.14 -2.11 2.82
C THR A 287 -11.00 -0.98 3.36
N ARG A 288 -12.31 -1.22 3.47
CA ARG A 288 -13.24 -0.12 3.78
C ARG A 288 -14.30 -0.51 4.80
N ALA A 289 -14.54 0.38 5.74
CA ALA A 289 -15.61 0.26 6.72
C ALA A 289 -16.45 1.54 6.71
N PHE A 290 -17.77 1.45 6.52
CA PHE A 290 -18.55 2.69 6.46
C PHE A 290 -20.03 2.59 6.84
N VAL A 291 -20.56 3.72 7.31
CA VAL A 291 -22.01 3.98 7.33
C VAL A 291 -22.32 4.93 6.17
N GLY A 292 -22.87 4.38 5.10
CA GLY A 292 -23.16 5.07 3.85
C GLY A 292 -24.33 6.05 3.93
N GLN A 293 -24.56 6.73 2.80
CA GLN A 293 -25.52 7.83 2.67
C GLN A 293 -27.00 7.38 2.72
N GLY A 294 -27.90 8.31 3.05
CA GLY A 294 -29.36 8.19 2.90
C GLY A 294 -30.09 7.20 3.83
N GLY A 295 -29.41 6.61 4.81
CA GLY A 295 -30.04 5.74 5.82
C GLY A 295 -30.36 6.50 7.12
N THR A 296 -31.22 5.90 7.96
CA THR A 296 -31.41 6.32 9.36
C THR A 296 -30.89 5.24 10.30
N LEU A 297 -29.96 5.61 11.18
CA LEU A 297 -29.38 4.76 12.22
C LEU A 297 -29.64 5.38 13.60
N TRP A 298 -30.20 4.57 14.51
CA TRP A 298 -30.26 4.84 15.94
C TRP A 298 -29.45 3.78 16.69
N ALA A 299 -28.51 4.20 17.54
CA ALA A 299 -27.71 3.29 18.35
C ALA A 299 -27.26 3.88 19.68
N ALA A 300 -26.84 3.03 20.62
CA ALA A 300 -26.19 3.50 21.84
C ALA A 300 -24.74 3.94 21.60
N SER A 301 -24.03 3.30 20.67
CA SER A 301 -22.68 3.69 20.24
C SER A 301 -22.40 3.15 18.83
N LEU A 302 -21.48 3.80 18.12
CA LEU A 302 -21.05 3.40 16.78
C LEU A 302 -19.53 3.29 16.72
N ASP A 303 -19.02 2.16 16.26
CA ASP A 303 -17.62 1.95 15.91
C ASP A 303 -17.51 1.54 14.44
N VAL A 304 -16.72 2.30 13.68
CA VAL A 304 -16.43 2.04 12.26
C VAL A 304 -14.93 1.92 12.11
N LYS A 305 -14.44 0.72 11.80
CA LYS A 305 -13.00 0.45 11.73
C LYS A 305 -12.59 -0.24 10.43
N ALA A 306 -11.65 0.37 9.71
CA ALA A 306 -10.93 -0.27 8.61
C ALA A 306 -9.46 -0.49 9.00
N ASP A 307 -8.94 -1.69 8.82
CA ASP A 307 -7.58 -2.07 9.17
C ASP A 307 -6.96 -2.89 8.04
N GLY A 308 -6.03 -2.28 7.30
CA GLY A 308 -5.36 -2.89 6.15
C GLY A 308 -3.87 -3.10 6.39
N ASP A 309 -3.40 -4.30 6.08
CA ASP A 309 -1.98 -4.65 6.03
C ASP A 309 -1.61 -5.07 4.61
N TYR A 310 -0.69 -4.34 3.97
CA TYR A 310 -0.35 -4.48 2.56
C TYR A 310 1.16 -4.67 2.39
N ASP A 311 1.59 -5.86 1.94
CA ASP A 311 2.99 -6.15 1.67
C ASP A 311 3.25 -6.46 0.19
N ALA A 312 4.20 -5.75 -0.40
CA ALA A 312 4.72 -6.04 -1.73
C ALA A 312 6.20 -6.43 -1.63
N ASN A 313 6.51 -7.70 -1.85
CA ASN A 313 7.88 -8.22 -1.78
C ASN A 313 8.37 -8.71 -3.16
N SER A 314 9.46 -8.15 -3.67
CA SER A 314 10.03 -8.52 -4.98
C SER A 314 11.49 -8.98 -4.84
N ASP A 315 11.69 -10.30 -4.81
CA ASP A 315 13.00 -10.91 -4.59
C ASP A 315 13.61 -11.41 -5.89
N THR A 316 14.80 -10.93 -6.24
CA THR A 316 15.47 -11.36 -7.48
C THR A 316 16.93 -11.72 -7.24
N THR A 317 17.25 -13.00 -7.39
CA THR A 317 18.65 -13.44 -7.44
C THR A 317 19.08 -13.78 -8.85
N ALA A 318 20.23 -13.26 -9.26
CA ALA A 318 20.90 -13.61 -10.50
C ALA A 318 22.30 -14.17 -10.28
N VAL A 319 22.59 -15.32 -10.88
CA VAL A 319 23.96 -15.85 -10.97
C VAL A 319 24.28 -16.21 -12.42
N ALA A 320 25.26 -15.51 -12.99
CA ALA A 320 25.73 -15.74 -14.35
C ALA A 320 27.23 -16.06 -14.37
N VAL A 321 27.59 -17.21 -14.94
CA VAL A 321 28.99 -17.64 -15.11
C VAL A 321 29.28 -17.88 -16.59
N SER A 322 30.29 -17.20 -17.15
CA SER A 322 30.65 -17.31 -18.57
C SER A 322 32.16 -17.43 -18.83
N GLY A 323 32.53 -18.11 -19.93
CA GLY A 323 33.94 -18.29 -20.31
C GLY A 323 34.64 -17.03 -20.83
N ALA A 324 33.89 -16.06 -21.35
CA ALA A 324 34.43 -14.81 -21.87
C ALA A 324 33.62 -13.57 -21.43
N VAL A 325 32.36 -13.42 -21.87
CA VAL A 325 31.56 -12.21 -21.57
C VAL A 325 30.21 -12.56 -20.91
N SER A 326 29.83 -11.84 -19.86
CA SER A 326 28.48 -11.90 -19.29
C SER A 326 27.84 -10.52 -19.21
N ALA A 327 26.57 -10.43 -19.60
CA ALA A 327 25.74 -9.25 -19.44
C ALA A 327 24.46 -9.61 -18.68
N SER A 328 24.11 -8.85 -17.64
CA SER A 328 22.83 -8.97 -16.94
C SER A 328 22.10 -7.64 -16.85
N ASP A 329 20.78 -7.68 -17.00
CA ASP A 329 19.84 -6.60 -16.76
C ASP A 329 18.77 -7.14 -15.80
N ILE A 330 18.66 -6.57 -14.60
CA ILE A 330 17.85 -7.12 -13.52
C ILE A 330 17.02 -6.01 -12.93
N LYS A 331 15.70 -6.20 -12.90
CA LYS A 331 14.74 -5.28 -12.36
C LYS A 331 13.88 -5.96 -11.30
N ALA A 332 13.69 -5.28 -10.17
CA ALA A 332 12.75 -5.67 -9.12
C ALA A 332 11.89 -4.47 -8.75
N THR A 333 10.58 -4.63 -8.79
CA THR A 333 9.61 -3.56 -8.56
C THR A 333 8.56 -4.00 -7.54
N ALA A 334 8.62 -3.43 -6.34
CA ALA A 334 7.58 -3.58 -5.34
C ALA A 334 6.76 -2.28 -5.25
N LYS A 335 5.44 -2.39 -5.35
CA LYS A 335 4.54 -1.23 -5.37
C LYS A 335 3.30 -1.48 -4.51
N ILE A 336 2.93 -0.45 -3.74
CA ILE A 336 1.68 -0.40 -2.99
C ILE A 336 0.94 0.87 -3.35
N THR A 337 -0.29 0.72 -3.82
CA THR A 337 -1.23 1.83 -4.11
C THR A 337 -2.60 1.60 -3.48
N GLY A 338 -2.67 0.76 -2.45
CA GLY A 338 -3.91 0.39 -1.79
C GLY A 338 -4.59 1.53 -1.01
N GLU A 339 -5.82 1.30 -0.61
CA GLU A 339 -6.67 2.28 0.06
C GLU A 339 -7.32 1.68 1.32
N VAL A 340 -7.09 2.30 2.47
CA VAL A 340 -7.81 2.01 3.72
C VAL A 340 -8.73 3.19 4.04
N ASP A 341 -10.04 2.94 4.13
CA ASP A 341 -11.04 4.00 4.25
C ASP A 341 -12.11 3.67 5.29
N ALA A 342 -12.23 4.50 6.34
CA ALA A 342 -13.29 4.40 7.33
C ALA A 342 -14.14 5.68 7.31
N HIS A 343 -15.47 5.58 7.14
CA HIS A 343 -16.29 6.80 7.13
C HIS A 343 -17.75 6.68 7.52
N VAL A 344 -18.36 7.83 7.79
CA VAL A 344 -19.82 8.02 7.93
C VAL A 344 -20.27 9.10 6.95
N GLY A 345 -21.32 8.86 6.17
CA GLY A 345 -21.83 9.82 5.16
C GLY A 345 -21.29 9.56 3.76
N SER A 346 -21.08 10.62 2.95
CA SER A 346 -20.58 10.46 1.58
C SER A 346 -19.10 10.09 1.55
N ALA A 347 -18.74 9.02 0.85
CA ALA A 347 -17.36 8.69 0.57
C ALA A 347 -16.60 9.86 -0.12
N SER A 348 -15.31 9.99 0.18
CA SER A 348 -14.46 10.98 -0.47
C SER A 348 -14.41 10.74 -1.98
N SER A 349 -14.57 11.80 -2.76
CA SER A 349 -14.62 11.82 -4.23
C SER A 349 -15.90 11.22 -4.83
N VAL A 350 -16.91 10.98 -4.00
CA VAL A 350 -18.27 10.64 -4.41
C VAL A 350 -19.17 11.84 -4.19
N GLU A 351 -20.03 12.14 -5.17
CA GLU A 351 -20.98 13.24 -5.06
C GLU A 351 -21.97 12.95 -3.92
N PRO A 352 -22.15 13.85 -2.95
CA PRO A 352 -23.10 13.64 -1.88
C PRO A 352 -24.54 13.68 -2.40
N SER A 353 -25.36 12.79 -1.86
CA SER A 353 -26.80 12.71 -2.13
C SER A 353 -27.54 13.88 -1.50
N SER A 354 -28.64 14.30 -2.14
CA SER A 354 -29.60 15.21 -1.52
C SER A 354 -30.44 14.54 -0.43
N ASP A 355 -30.48 13.20 -0.43
CA ASP A 355 -31.08 12.40 0.63
C ASP A 355 -30.03 12.16 1.72
N ILE A 356 -30.08 12.98 2.76
CA ILE A 356 -29.06 13.02 3.80
C ILE A 356 -29.17 11.79 4.71
N GLY A 357 -28.02 11.23 5.10
CA GLY A 357 -27.99 10.22 6.15
C GLY A 357 -28.31 10.83 7.52
N VAL A 358 -29.01 10.11 8.38
CA VAL A 358 -29.26 10.49 9.78
C VAL A 358 -28.64 9.43 10.68
N VAL A 359 -27.69 9.84 11.52
CA VAL A 359 -26.98 8.98 12.47
C VAL A 359 -27.13 9.60 13.86
N ASP A 360 -28.05 9.05 14.65
CA ASP A 360 -28.35 9.52 16.01
C ASP A 360 -27.88 8.48 17.03
N ILE A 361 -26.89 8.86 17.83
CA ILE A 361 -26.11 7.97 18.68
C ILE A 361 -26.14 8.51 20.11
N ASP A 362 -26.72 7.76 21.06
CA ASP A 362 -26.78 8.22 22.46
C ASP A 362 -25.40 8.43 23.09
N GLY A 363 -24.40 7.66 22.61
CA GLY A 363 -23.03 7.59 23.13
C GLY A 363 -21.98 8.11 22.15
N GLN A 364 -20.84 7.42 22.08
CA GLN A 364 -19.67 7.83 21.31
C GLN A 364 -19.73 7.27 19.88
N VAL A 365 -19.28 8.07 18.91
CA VAL A 365 -18.95 7.64 17.55
C VAL A 365 -17.43 7.55 17.40
N ASN A 366 -16.92 6.39 17.00
CA ASN A 366 -15.52 6.16 16.67
C ASN A 366 -15.38 5.78 15.20
N ILE A 367 -14.47 6.44 14.48
CA ILE A 367 -14.15 6.16 13.09
C ILE A 367 -12.64 6.01 13.00
N THR A 368 -12.16 4.81 12.68
CA THR A 368 -10.74 4.47 12.70
C THR A 368 -10.30 3.83 11.39
N ALA A 369 -9.27 4.37 10.76
CA ALA A 369 -8.59 3.75 9.62
C ALA A 369 -7.12 3.52 9.99
N ILE A 370 -6.65 2.27 9.89
CA ILE A 370 -5.26 1.89 10.14
C ILE A 370 -4.68 1.25 8.89
N GLY A 371 -3.59 1.81 8.35
CA GLY A 371 -2.89 1.25 7.19
C GLY A 371 -1.42 0.95 7.48
N ASN A 372 -1.03 -0.32 7.30
CA ASN A 372 0.37 -0.74 7.28
C ASN A 372 0.73 -1.07 5.83
N MET A 373 1.83 -0.51 5.33
CA MET A 373 2.23 -0.64 3.93
C MET A 373 3.75 -0.79 3.81
N LEU A 374 4.21 -1.96 3.36
CA LEU A 374 5.63 -2.26 3.19
C LEU A 374 5.96 -2.75 1.77
N ALA A 375 6.71 -1.94 1.03
CA ALA A 375 7.22 -2.31 -0.29
C ALA A 375 8.72 -2.63 -0.22
N THR A 376 9.09 -3.89 -0.45
CA THR A 376 10.47 -4.38 -0.33
C THR A 376 10.93 -5.10 -1.61
N PRO A 377 11.72 -4.46 -2.48
CA PRO A 377 12.45 -5.14 -3.53
C PRO A 377 13.89 -5.43 -3.08
N ASP A 378 14.33 -6.67 -3.29
CA ASP A 378 15.72 -7.10 -3.06
C ASP A 378 16.31 -7.71 -4.34
N ILE A 379 17.52 -7.26 -4.69
CA ILE A 379 18.31 -7.83 -5.77
C ILE A 379 19.69 -8.25 -5.27
N VAL A 380 20.00 -9.52 -5.51
CA VAL A 380 21.34 -10.08 -5.38
C VAL A 380 21.85 -10.52 -6.75
N ASN A 381 22.91 -9.89 -7.26
CA ASN A 381 23.54 -10.30 -8.51
C ASN A 381 25.00 -10.72 -8.33
N VAL A 382 25.34 -11.90 -8.85
CA VAL A 382 26.70 -12.45 -8.89
C VAL A 382 27.10 -12.75 -10.34
N GLY A 383 28.02 -11.95 -10.88
CA GLY A 383 28.55 -12.12 -12.22
C GLY A 383 30.02 -12.57 -12.22
N ILE A 384 30.31 -13.68 -12.90
CA ILE A 384 31.69 -14.22 -13.07
C ILE A 384 31.98 -14.39 -14.57
N SER A 385 33.03 -13.74 -15.07
CA SER A 385 33.50 -13.98 -16.45
C SER A 385 35.01 -13.90 -16.65
N GLY A 386 35.49 -14.60 -17.68
CA GLY A 386 36.91 -14.67 -18.02
C GLY A 386 37.50 -13.42 -18.70
N LEU A 387 36.70 -12.62 -19.40
CA LEU A 387 37.15 -11.41 -20.10
C LEU A 387 36.44 -10.14 -19.61
N ALA A 388 35.11 -10.07 -19.69
CA ALA A 388 34.33 -8.88 -19.34
C ALA A 388 32.97 -9.16 -18.69
N THR A 389 32.60 -8.39 -17.65
CA THR A 389 31.29 -8.46 -16.99
C THR A 389 30.60 -7.09 -17.06
N VAL A 390 29.31 -7.07 -17.42
CA VAL A 390 28.45 -5.87 -17.31
C VAL A 390 27.16 -6.26 -16.60
N SER A 391 26.79 -5.52 -15.55
CA SER A 391 25.52 -5.74 -14.83
C SER A 391 24.79 -4.42 -14.62
N LEU A 392 23.53 -4.39 -15.04
CA LEU A 392 22.57 -3.32 -14.76
C LEU A 392 21.54 -3.84 -13.77
N LEU A 393 21.40 -3.16 -12.64
CA LEU A 393 20.42 -3.49 -11.61
C LEU A 393 19.53 -2.26 -11.37
N GLU A 394 18.21 -2.47 -11.37
CA GLU A 394 17.23 -1.45 -11.04
C GLU A 394 16.21 -1.97 -10.03
N GLN A 395 16.14 -1.31 -8.88
CA GLN A 395 15.20 -1.65 -7.81
C GLN A 395 14.29 -0.47 -7.57
N ASN A 396 12.99 -0.70 -7.53
CA ASN A 396 11.99 0.33 -7.32
C ASN A 396 11.00 -0.12 -6.23
N ALA A 397 11.03 0.54 -5.09
CA ALA A 397 10.00 0.45 -4.06
C ALA A 397 9.13 1.70 -4.12
N THR A 398 7.82 1.55 -4.14
CA THR A 398 6.89 2.67 -4.13
C THR A 398 5.71 2.40 -3.21
N VAL A 399 5.48 3.31 -2.25
CA VAL A 399 4.29 3.31 -1.39
C VAL A 399 3.53 4.62 -1.62
N SER A 400 2.41 4.51 -2.34
CA SER A 400 1.51 5.64 -2.68
C SER A 400 0.09 5.41 -2.15
N GLY A 401 -0.07 4.59 -1.11
CA GLY A 401 -1.38 4.25 -0.58
C GLY A 401 -2.06 5.40 0.16
N THR A 402 -3.36 5.23 0.40
CA THR A 402 -4.21 6.24 1.02
C THR A 402 -4.89 5.66 2.26
N VAL A 403 -4.78 6.35 3.41
CA VAL A 403 -5.46 6.00 4.66
C VAL A 403 -6.36 7.16 5.07
N ARG A 404 -7.67 6.93 5.20
CA ARG A 404 -8.64 7.99 5.51
C ARG A 404 -9.66 7.58 6.55
N ALA A 405 -9.89 8.44 7.54
CA ALA A 405 -10.97 8.33 8.50
C ALA A 405 -11.79 9.62 8.50
N TYR A 406 -13.10 9.58 8.31
CA TYR A 406 -13.86 10.83 8.20
C TYR A 406 -15.36 10.73 8.42
N ILE A 407 -15.96 11.88 8.76
CA ILE A 407 -17.37 12.13 8.50
C ILE A 407 -17.46 12.87 7.17
N GLY A 408 -18.05 12.25 6.17
CA GLY A 408 -18.23 12.80 4.83
C GLY A 408 -19.30 13.89 4.76
N GLN A 409 -19.60 14.32 3.54
CA GLN A 409 -20.66 15.31 3.30
C GLN A 409 -22.04 14.64 3.27
N GLY A 410 -23.11 15.42 3.42
CA GLY A 410 -24.48 14.94 3.22
C GLY A 410 -25.00 14.03 4.33
N VAL A 411 -24.58 14.29 5.57
CA VAL A 411 -24.99 13.52 6.75
C VAL A 411 -25.29 14.45 7.92
N ASP A 412 -26.22 14.02 8.75
CA ASP A 412 -26.58 14.60 10.04
C ASP A 412 -26.17 13.62 11.13
N VAL A 413 -25.21 14.01 11.98
CA VAL A 413 -24.65 13.19 13.04
C VAL A 413 -24.94 13.84 14.39
N ASP A 414 -25.81 13.22 15.19
CA ASP A 414 -26.02 13.55 16.59
C ASP A 414 -25.33 12.50 17.47
N ALA A 415 -24.45 12.92 18.38
CA ALA A 415 -23.73 12.02 19.28
C ALA A 415 -23.46 12.64 20.66
N SER A 416 -22.96 11.86 21.62
CA SER A 416 -22.35 12.43 22.85
C SER A 416 -20.88 12.82 22.67
N GLY A 417 -20.24 12.32 21.60
CA GLY A 417 -18.84 12.59 21.25
C GLY A 417 -18.45 11.92 19.94
N VAL A 418 -17.44 12.46 19.27
CA VAL A 418 -16.90 11.94 17.99
C VAL A 418 -15.38 11.82 18.06
N ALA A 419 -14.85 10.68 17.65
CA ALA A 419 -13.42 10.43 17.54
C ALA A 419 -13.10 9.86 16.15
N ILE A 420 -12.24 10.56 15.43
CA ILE A 420 -11.80 10.20 14.09
C ILE A 420 -10.28 10.02 14.13
N LEU A 421 -9.81 8.84 13.74
CA LEU A 421 -8.39 8.49 13.74
C LEU A 421 -8.01 7.87 12.38
N ALA A 422 -7.15 8.54 11.64
CA ALA A 422 -6.42 7.95 10.51
C ALA A 422 -4.97 7.72 10.93
N ASP A 423 -4.54 6.47 11.06
CA ASP A 423 -3.20 6.12 11.51
C ASP A 423 -2.51 5.26 10.45
N ALA A 424 -1.31 5.66 10.05
CA ALA A 424 -0.45 4.88 9.17
C ALA A 424 0.89 4.61 9.87
N PRO A 425 0.92 3.69 10.85
CA PRO A 425 2.09 3.48 11.70
C PRO A 425 3.30 2.95 10.93
N GLU A 426 3.10 2.39 9.73
CA GLU A 426 4.18 2.08 8.80
C GLU A 426 3.74 2.35 7.35
N MET A 427 4.36 3.33 6.70
CA MET A 427 4.36 3.48 5.23
C MET A 427 5.80 3.48 4.74
N LYS A 428 6.31 2.29 4.42
CA LYS A 428 7.74 2.06 4.22
C LYS A 428 8.06 1.48 2.84
N ALA A 429 8.96 2.17 2.14
CA ALA A 429 9.59 1.68 0.91
C ALA A 429 11.05 1.30 1.23
N ASP A 430 11.39 0.02 1.28
CA ASP A 430 12.71 -0.47 1.71
C ASP A 430 13.42 -1.22 0.57
N VAL A 431 14.40 -0.56 -0.05
CA VAL A 431 15.20 -1.13 -1.14
C VAL A 431 16.56 -1.56 -0.62
N GLN A 432 16.88 -2.84 -0.77
CA GLN A 432 18.17 -3.42 -0.38
C GLN A 432 18.85 -4.03 -1.61
N GLY A 433 19.95 -3.44 -2.09
CA GLY A 433 20.68 -3.95 -3.26
C GLY A 433 22.07 -4.48 -2.96
N ALA A 434 22.42 -5.63 -3.53
CA ALA A 434 23.77 -6.17 -3.51
C ALA A 434 24.26 -6.59 -4.92
N ASN A 435 25.46 -6.14 -5.28
CA ASN A 435 26.13 -6.55 -6.51
C ASN A 435 27.56 -7.01 -6.25
N ILE A 436 27.88 -8.21 -6.75
CA ILE A 436 29.20 -8.79 -6.70
C ILE A 436 29.63 -9.06 -8.15
N SER A 437 30.63 -8.33 -8.62
CA SER A 437 31.22 -8.52 -9.94
C SER A 437 32.65 -9.02 -9.84
N ILE A 438 32.92 -10.18 -10.43
CA ILE A 438 34.25 -10.77 -10.56
C ILE A 438 34.58 -10.85 -12.05
N GLY A 439 35.36 -9.89 -12.53
CA GLY A 439 35.71 -9.76 -13.96
C GLY A 439 37.18 -10.05 -14.23
N GLY A 440 37.48 -10.57 -15.43
CA GLY A 440 38.85 -10.71 -15.94
C GLY A 440 39.51 -9.35 -16.20
N LEU A 441 39.40 -8.84 -17.43
CA LEU A 441 40.09 -7.63 -17.90
C LEU A 441 39.27 -6.34 -17.70
N VAL A 442 37.94 -6.40 -17.77
CA VAL A 442 37.04 -5.25 -17.57
C VAL A 442 35.79 -5.67 -16.81
N SER A 443 35.38 -4.92 -15.80
CA SER A 443 34.12 -5.10 -15.07
C SER A 443 33.37 -3.78 -14.96
N GLY A 444 32.07 -3.80 -15.26
CA GLY A 444 31.19 -2.63 -15.21
C GLY A 444 29.89 -2.94 -14.45
N SER A 445 29.52 -2.09 -13.50
CA SER A 445 28.23 -2.17 -12.82
C SER A 445 27.52 -0.81 -12.85
N GLY A 446 26.21 -0.84 -13.12
CA GLY A 446 25.33 0.31 -12.96
C GLY A 446 24.14 -0.10 -12.12
N ILE A 447 23.94 0.54 -10.98
CA ILE A 447 22.89 0.15 -10.04
C ILE A 447 22.09 1.36 -9.58
N LYS A 448 20.77 1.25 -9.69
CA LYS A 448 19.80 2.21 -9.17
C LYS A 448 18.92 1.53 -8.14
N SER A 449 18.77 2.17 -6.99
CA SER A 449 17.83 1.77 -5.95
C SER A 449 16.93 2.98 -5.69
N ASN A 450 15.64 2.90 -6.01
CA ASN A 450 14.70 3.99 -5.83
C ASN A 450 13.65 3.58 -4.79
N ALA A 451 13.63 4.24 -3.66
CA ALA A 451 12.58 4.13 -2.65
C ALA A 451 11.74 5.40 -2.66
N THR A 452 10.43 5.28 -2.85
CA THR A 452 9.51 6.42 -2.89
C THR A 452 8.33 6.18 -1.95
N VAL A 453 8.04 7.15 -1.09
CA VAL A 453 6.82 7.19 -0.29
C VAL A 453 6.11 8.52 -0.54
N ASP A 454 4.91 8.46 -1.12
CA ASP A 454 4.06 9.62 -1.42
C ASP A 454 2.61 9.39 -0.99
N GLY A 455 2.44 8.58 0.05
CA GLY A 455 1.14 8.25 0.64
C GLY A 455 0.37 9.45 1.20
N ILE A 456 -0.94 9.25 1.37
CA ILE A 456 -1.88 10.25 1.86
C ILE A 456 -2.57 9.70 3.11
N VAL A 457 -2.47 10.41 4.23
CA VAL A 457 -3.16 10.08 5.48
C VAL A 457 -4.04 11.25 5.90
N GLU A 458 -5.35 11.05 5.94
CA GLU A 458 -6.29 12.15 6.23
C GLU A 458 -7.36 11.77 7.24
N ALA A 459 -7.52 12.61 8.25
CA ALA A 459 -8.65 12.57 9.16
C ALA A 459 -9.51 13.83 8.99
N PHE A 460 -10.80 13.71 8.71
CA PHE A 460 -11.58 14.93 8.46
C PHE A 460 -13.07 14.88 8.72
N ILE A 461 -13.68 16.06 8.74
CA ILE A 461 -15.14 16.26 8.68
C ILE A 461 -15.45 17.15 7.47
N GLY A 462 -16.33 16.68 6.59
CA GLY A 462 -16.76 17.37 5.37
C GLY A 462 -16.12 16.82 4.09
N ALA A 463 -15.73 17.70 3.16
CA ALA A 463 -15.13 17.32 1.87
C ALA A 463 -13.67 16.85 2.00
N GLY A 464 -13.16 16.05 1.06
CA GLY A 464 -11.72 15.71 1.04
C GLY A 464 -10.82 16.94 0.82
N SER A 465 -9.54 16.88 1.19
CA SER A 465 -8.61 18.02 1.11
C SER A 465 -8.44 18.57 -0.32
N SER A 466 -8.58 17.69 -1.32
CA SER A 466 -8.48 17.98 -2.75
C SER A 466 -9.82 18.36 -3.40
N GLN A 467 -10.92 18.38 -2.63
CA GLN A 467 -12.26 18.64 -3.12
C GLN A 467 -12.76 20.03 -2.74
N VAL A 468 -13.59 20.58 -3.61
CA VAL A 468 -14.44 21.72 -3.30
C VAL A 468 -15.66 21.21 -2.55
N ALA A 469 -16.01 21.82 -1.41
CA ALA A 469 -17.16 21.42 -0.63
C ALA A 469 -18.47 21.60 -1.43
N ALA A 470 -19.29 20.55 -1.45
CA ALA A 470 -20.60 20.55 -2.07
C ALA A 470 -21.60 21.34 -1.22
N ASN A 471 -22.56 22.00 -1.87
CA ASN A 471 -23.62 22.72 -1.18
C ASN A 471 -24.73 21.76 -0.71
N VAL A 472 -24.36 20.86 0.20
CA VAL A 472 -25.24 19.91 0.89
C VAL A 472 -25.11 20.13 2.39
N THR A 473 -26.18 19.86 3.14
CA THR A 473 -26.11 19.93 4.60
C THR A 473 -25.19 18.83 5.13
N THR A 474 -24.20 19.23 5.91
CA THR A 474 -23.36 18.34 6.72
C THR A 474 -23.40 18.90 8.13
N ASP A 475 -24.03 18.17 9.05
CA ASP A 475 -24.25 18.59 10.44
C ASP A 475 -23.62 17.57 11.39
N VAL A 476 -22.85 18.06 12.35
CA VAL A 476 -22.24 17.25 13.41
C VAL A 476 -22.46 17.93 14.74
N ASN A 477 -23.29 17.33 15.59
CA ASN A 477 -23.68 17.89 16.86
C ASN A 477 -23.39 16.91 18.00
N VAL A 478 -22.43 17.30 18.85
CA VAL A 478 -22.12 16.57 20.09
C VAL A 478 -22.57 17.32 21.35
N GLY A 479 -23.30 18.43 21.19
CA GLY A 479 -23.72 19.28 22.30
C GLY A 479 -22.54 19.76 23.15
N GLY A 480 -22.46 19.26 24.39
CA GLY A 480 -21.36 19.55 25.33
C GLY A 480 -20.20 18.55 25.27
N GLY A 481 -20.24 17.59 24.36
CA GLY A 481 -19.25 16.53 24.16
C GLY A 481 -17.97 16.98 23.45
N ALA A 482 -17.07 16.04 23.21
CA ALA A 482 -15.79 16.29 22.53
C ALA A 482 -15.80 15.76 21.09
N ILE A 483 -15.17 16.51 20.19
CA ILE A 483 -14.82 16.05 18.84
C ILE A 483 -13.29 16.00 18.75
N THR A 484 -12.76 14.87 18.30
CA THR A 484 -11.33 14.69 18.02
C THR A 484 -11.13 14.21 16.59
N VAL A 485 -10.22 14.85 15.87
CA VAL A 485 -9.87 14.53 14.48
C VAL A 485 -8.36 14.41 14.38
N VAL A 486 -7.85 13.19 14.25
CA VAL A 486 -6.43 12.89 14.34
C VAL A 486 -5.93 12.11 13.14
N SER A 487 -4.83 12.58 12.58
CA SER A 487 -4.06 11.86 11.57
C SER A 487 -2.64 11.66 12.07
N ASP A 488 -2.09 10.48 11.88
CA ASP A 488 -0.72 10.13 12.26
C ASP A 488 -0.09 9.23 11.20
N SER A 489 1.22 9.37 10.98
CA SER A 489 1.91 8.57 9.98
C SER A 489 3.42 8.50 10.18
N ASP A 490 4.01 7.33 9.91
CA ASP A 490 5.45 7.14 9.74
C ASP A 490 5.77 6.79 8.28
N MET A 491 6.24 7.78 7.52
CA MET A 491 6.64 7.62 6.12
C MET A 491 8.14 7.43 6.02
N HIS A 492 8.59 6.27 5.57
CA HIS A 492 10.00 5.93 5.56
C HIS A 492 10.47 5.35 4.21
N ALA A 493 11.27 6.11 3.48
CA ALA A 493 11.94 5.63 2.27
C ALA A 493 13.40 5.26 2.57
N VAL A 494 13.78 4.01 2.35
CA VAL A 494 15.14 3.50 2.56
C VAL A 494 15.69 2.97 1.23
N ALA A 495 16.82 3.50 0.77
CA ALA A 495 17.53 3.03 -0.41
C ALA A 495 18.98 2.68 -0.06
N ASN A 496 19.24 1.40 0.14
CA ASN A 496 20.55 0.88 0.50
C ASN A 496 21.17 0.12 -0.66
N LEU A 497 22.49 0.29 -0.80
CA LEU A 497 23.23 -0.32 -1.90
C LEU A 497 24.64 -0.71 -1.48
N LEU A 498 24.98 -1.98 -1.75
CA LEU A 498 26.30 -2.56 -1.55
C LEU A 498 26.90 -3.03 -2.88
N GLY A 499 28.05 -2.45 -3.25
CA GLY A 499 28.84 -2.86 -4.41
C GLY A 499 30.17 -3.50 -4.00
N ILE A 500 30.45 -4.68 -4.54
CA ILE A 500 31.76 -5.35 -4.42
C ILE A 500 32.29 -5.65 -5.82
N GLY A 501 33.50 -5.17 -6.12
CA GLY A 501 34.16 -5.39 -7.41
C GLY A 501 35.57 -5.94 -7.24
N VAL A 502 35.88 -7.06 -7.91
CA VAL A 502 37.24 -7.62 -7.97
C VAL A 502 37.61 -7.91 -9.41
N SER A 503 38.70 -7.32 -9.91
CA SER A 503 39.17 -7.58 -11.28
C SER A 503 40.69 -7.57 -11.47
N VAL A 504 41.17 -8.28 -12.49
CA VAL A 504 42.59 -8.28 -12.92
C VAL A 504 42.87 -7.08 -13.86
N GLY A 505 41.85 -6.27 -14.17
CA GLY A 505 41.97 -5.14 -15.08
C GLY A 505 41.30 -3.88 -14.56
N VAL A 506 40.32 -3.35 -15.30
CA VAL A 506 39.59 -2.11 -14.97
C VAL A 506 38.23 -2.42 -14.36
N THR A 507 37.88 -1.77 -13.25
CA THR A 507 36.54 -1.81 -12.64
C THR A 507 35.89 -0.43 -12.70
N ILE A 508 34.67 -0.34 -13.21
CA ILE A 508 33.85 0.88 -13.23
C ILE A 508 32.51 0.58 -12.56
N GLY A 509 32.12 1.37 -11.56
CA GLY A 509 30.82 1.23 -10.92
C GLY A 509 30.10 2.56 -10.77
N ASP A 510 28.81 2.59 -11.13
CA ASP A 510 27.90 3.73 -10.90
C ASP A 510 26.76 3.29 -9.97
N TYR A 511 26.65 3.94 -8.81
CA TYR A 511 25.76 3.54 -7.72
C TYR A 511 24.90 4.75 -7.33
N LYS A 512 23.59 4.66 -7.60
CA LYS A 512 22.65 5.77 -7.37
C LYS A 512 21.44 5.32 -6.53
N PRO A 513 21.58 5.19 -5.20
CA PRO A 513 20.42 5.05 -4.33
C PRO A 513 19.71 6.40 -4.18
N THR A 514 18.40 6.40 -4.38
CA THR A 514 17.50 7.55 -4.27
C THR A 514 16.36 7.20 -3.32
N ALA A 515 16.23 7.92 -2.21
CA ALA A 515 15.10 7.84 -1.30
C ALA A 515 14.31 9.16 -1.36
N LEU A 516 13.00 9.08 -1.59
CA LEU A 516 12.10 10.21 -1.71
C LEU A 516 10.89 10.02 -0.80
N VAL A 517 10.59 11.00 0.06
CA VAL A 517 9.32 11.10 0.77
C VAL A 517 8.62 12.40 0.37
N SER A 518 7.39 12.34 -0.11
CA SER A 518 6.59 13.52 -0.48
C SER A 518 5.11 13.39 -0.10
N GLY A 519 4.79 12.52 0.86
CA GLY A 519 3.42 12.28 1.28
C GLY A 519 2.78 13.43 2.06
N ARG A 520 1.50 13.27 2.34
CA ARG A 520 0.66 14.27 3.03
C ARG A 520 -0.03 13.63 4.23
N THR A 521 0.06 14.27 5.38
CA THR A 521 -0.67 13.91 6.59
C THR A 521 -1.49 15.12 7.01
N SER A 522 -2.82 14.98 7.03
CA SER A 522 -3.67 16.13 7.35
C SER A 522 -4.92 15.81 8.16
N SER A 523 -5.19 16.67 9.15
CA SER A 523 -6.41 16.63 9.97
C SER A 523 -7.22 17.89 9.77
N PHE A 524 -8.50 17.81 9.45
CA PHE A 524 -9.25 19.05 9.20
C PHE A 524 -10.77 18.97 9.34
N VAL A 525 -11.37 20.14 9.57
CA VAL A 525 -12.81 20.35 9.42
C VAL A 525 -13.03 21.31 8.26
N ARG A 526 -13.73 20.87 7.22
CA ARG A 526 -13.93 21.68 6.01
C ARG A 526 -14.93 22.81 6.20
N ASP A 527 -14.84 23.76 5.26
CA ASP A 527 -15.89 24.72 4.95
C ASP A 527 -17.22 24.03 4.62
N GLY A 528 -18.34 24.65 5.01
CA GLY A 528 -19.69 24.11 4.77
C GLY A 528 -20.20 23.11 5.82
N VAL A 529 -19.39 22.74 6.82
CA VAL A 529 -19.78 21.88 7.95
C VAL A 529 -20.42 22.71 9.06
N ASN A 530 -21.66 22.38 9.46
CA ASN A 530 -22.24 22.89 10.68
C ASN A 530 -21.82 21.99 11.85
N LEU A 531 -21.16 22.55 12.86
CA LEU A 531 -20.57 21.78 13.95
C LEU A 531 -20.94 22.41 15.29
N LEU A 532 -21.43 21.59 16.22
CA LEU A 532 -21.63 21.98 17.63
C LEU A 532 -20.89 21.02 18.55
N ALA A 533 -19.93 21.55 19.33
CA ALA A 533 -19.19 20.77 20.32
C ALA A 533 -18.94 21.50 21.64
N GLY A 534 -18.61 20.75 22.68
CA GLY A 534 -17.99 21.24 23.91
C GLY A 534 -16.50 21.51 23.70
N THR A 535 -15.77 20.58 23.09
CA THR A 535 -14.37 20.75 22.67
C THR A 535 -14.13 20.23 21.27
N LEU A 536 -13.18 20.83 20.55
CA LEU A 536 -12.74 20.40 19.22
C LEU A 536 -11.21 20.33 19.18
N ASP A 537 -10.67 19.13 18.98
CA ASP A 537 -9.24 18.90 18.78
C ASP A 537 -9.01 18.39 17.36
N VAL A 538 -8.18 19.10 16.59
CA VAL A 538 -7.78 18.75 15.23
C VAL A 538 -6.26 18.63 15.20
N ASN A 539 -5.73 17.41 15.12
CA ASN A 539 -4.30 17.17 15.29
C ASN A 539 -3.70 16.33 14.16
N ALA A 540 -2.64 16.84 13.53
CA ALA A 540 -1.73 16.05 12.70
C ALA A 540 -0.52 15.66 13.58
N GLY A 541 -0.52 14.42 14.04
CA GLY A 541 0.29 13.85 15.13
C GLY A 541 -0.59 13.35 16.28
N LYS A 542 -0.08 12.44 17.12
CA LYS A 542 -0.89 11.80 18.18
C LYS A 542 -1.40 12.79 19.24
N LEU A 543 -2.66 12.63 19.66
CA LEU A 543 -3.30 13.36 20.76
C LEU A 543 -2.48 13.31 22.06
N GLY A 544 -2.20 14.47 22.66
CA GLY A 544 -1.62 14.57 24.01
C GLY A 544 -0.17 14.11 24.17
N GLY A 545 0.56 13.84 23.09
CA GLY A 545 1.92 13.26 23.12
C GLY A 545 3.06 14.21 22.73
N VAL A 546 4.28 13.68 22.76
CA VAL A 546 5.50 14.19 22.09
C VAL A 546 5.67 13.59 20.68
N ASP A 547 4.70 12.78 20.26
CA ASP A 547 4.72 12.00 19.03
C ASP A 547 4.47 12.92 17.82
N ARG A 548 5.34 12.83 16.82
CA ARG A 548 5.34 13.69 15.62
C ARG A 548 5.05 12.83 14.41
N VAL A 549 4.38 13.42 13.41
CA VAL A 549 4.31 12.81 12.09
C VAL A 549 5.72 12.72 11.51
N VAL A 550 6.16 11.51 11.14
CA VAL A 550 7.52 11.25 10.66
C VAL A 550 7.55 11.16 9.13
N ASN A 551 8.43 11.94 8.51
CA ASN A 551 8.76 11.86 7.10
C ASN A 551 10.27 11.68 6.95
N LYS A 552 10.71 10.47 6.62
CA LYS A 552 12.12 10.09 6.65
C LYS A 552 12.61 9.47 5.35
N ALA A 553 13.67 10.03 4.78
CA ALA A 553 14.37 9.47 3.63
C ALA A 553 15.81 9.10 4.00
N GLU A 554 16.20 7.84 3.79
CA GLU A 554 17.56 7.34 3.99
C GLU A 554 18.12 6.77 2.68
N ALA A 555 19.25 7.29 2.22
CA ALA A 555 19.97 6.76 1.06
C ALA A 555 21.41 6.42 1.42
N LYS A 556 21.81 5.16 1.25
CA LYS A 556 23.16 4.68 1.53
C LYS A 556 23.78 3.96 0.34
N ALA A 557 24.98 4.39 -0.07
CA ALA A 557 25.81 3.68 -1.03
C ALA A 557 27.13 3.25 -0.36
N VAL A 558 27.45 1.96 -0.43
CA VAL A 558 28.72 1.38 0.04
C VAL A 558 29.40 0.67 -1.12
N VAL A 559 30.67 0.98 -1.39
CA VAL A 559 31.47 0.29 -2.43
C VAL A 559 32.83 -0.15 -1.89
N ALA A 560 33.19 -1.40 -2.18
CA ALA A 560 34.52 -1.95 -1.96
C ALA A 560 35.07 -2.57 -3.25
N GLY A 561 36.11 -1.96 -3.84
CA GLY A 561 36.69 -2.36 -5.11
C GLY A 561 38.19 -2.67 -5.03
N VAL A 562 38.64 -3.77 -5.65
CA VAL A 562 40.07 -4.06 -5.87
C VAL A 562 40.33 -4.38 -7.34
N GLY A 563 41.15 -3.57 -8.00
CA GLY A 563 41.52 -3.74 -9.41
C GLY A 563 43.03 -3.73 -9.66
N PHE A 564 43.55 -4.63 -10.49
CA PHE A 564 45.00 -4.66 -10.77
C PHE A 564 45.47 -3.53 -11.70
N LEU A 565 44.62 -3.03 -12.62
CA LEU A 565 44.99 -1.88 -13.46
C LEU A 565 44.40 -0.59 -12.88
N ALA A 566 43.10 -0.36 -13.03
CA ALA A 566 42.46 0.86 -12.56
C ALA A 566 41.06 0.62 -11.97
N THR A 567 40.67 1.43 -10.99
CA THR A 567 39.32 1.41 -10.42
C THR A 567 38.66 2.79 -10.57
N ALA A 568 37.40 2.81 -10.96
CA ALA A 568 36.58 4.01 -11.00
C ALA A 568 35.22 3.75 -10.34
N SER A 569 34.83 4.62 -9.41
CA SER A 569 33.54 4.52 -8.72
C SER A 569 32.83 5.86 -8.68
N ASN A 570 31.52 5.87 -8.95
CA ASN A 570 30.64 7.01 -8.76
C ASN A 570 29.52 6.60 -7.79
N LEU A 571 29.46 7.25 -6.63
CA LEU A 571 28.42 7.01 -5.62
C LEU A 571 27.62 8.31 -5.47
N ASN A 572 26.33 8.24 -5.79
CA ASN A 572 25.41 9.35 -5.73
C ASN A 572 24.17 8.97 -4.91
N ALA A 573 24.29 9.02 -3.58
CA ALA A 573 23.19 8.78 -2.67
C ALA A 573 22.34 10.06 -2.55
N VAL A 574 21.05 9.97 -2.85
CA VAL A 574 20.12 11.11 -2.79
C VAL A 574 18.99 10.77 -1.83
N ALA A 575 18.89 11.50 -0.72
CA ALA A 575 17.76 11.45 0.20
C ALA A 575 17.00 12.78 0.11
N THR A 576 15.70 12.73 -0.11
CA THR A 576 14.86 13.93 -0.21
C THR A 576 13.55 13.73 0.52
N THR A 577 13.20 14.67 1.38
CA THR A 577 11.87 14.76 1.97
C THR A 577 11.24 16.09 1.58
N ASN A 578 9.95 16.06 1.24
CA ASN A 578 9.12 17.20 0.87
C ASN A 578 7.65 16.94 1.26
N GLY A 579 7.44 16.52 2.51
CA GLY A 579 6.12 16.16 3.02
C GLY A 579 5.28 17.37 3.41
N ILE A 580 3.96 17.19 3.47
CA ILE A 580 3.02 18.19 3.96
C ILE A 580 2.34 17.65 5.21
N ILE A 581 2.46 18.38 6.31
CA ILE A 581 1.85 18.05 7.60
C ILE A 581 0.99 19.23 8.00
N GLU A 582 -0.33 19.04 8.09
CA GLU A 582 -1.22 20.16 8.38
C GLU A 582 -2.47 19.82 9.18
N ALA A 583 -2.88 20.75 10.03
CA ALA A 583 -4.14 20.71 10.74
C ALA A 583 -4.92 22.00 10.50
N TYR A 584 -6.20 21.94 10.14
CA TYR A 584 -6.94 23.17 9.84
C TYR A 584 -8.46 23.11 9.97
N ILE A 585 -9.08 24.30 10.03
CA ILE A 585 -10.52 24.49 9.84
C ILE A 585 -10.73 25.43 8.64
N GLY A 586 -11.68 25.09 7.76
CA GLY A 586 -12.01 25.85 6.55
C GLY A 586 -11.53 25.16 5.27
N ALA A 587 -11.39 25.93 4.20
CA ALA A 587 -10.91 25.43 2.92
C ALA A 587 -9.41 25.07 2.98
N SER A 588 -9.04 23.98 2.28
CA SER A 588 -7.64 23.58 2.08
C SER A 588 -6.86 24.66 1.31
N ASP A 589 -5.55 24.77 1.56
CA ASP A 589 -4.69 25.70 0.82
C ASP A 589 -4.77 25.47 -0.70
N GLY A 590 -5.07 26.51 -1.47
CA GLY A 590 -5.24 26.45 -2.92
C GLY A 590 -6.60 25.94 -3.40
N ILE A 591 -7.52 25.61 -2.49
CA ILE A 591 -8.91 25.23 -2.79
C ILE A 591 -9.85 26.38 -2.44
N ASN A 592 -10.80 26.68 -3.33
CA ASN A 592 -11.80 27.71 -3.07
C ASN A 592 -12.78 27.27 -1.98
N ALA A 593 -13.09 28.18 -1.05
CA ALA A 593 -14.21 28.01 -0.14
C ALA A 593 -15.54 27.89 -0.90
N ALA A 594 -16.36 26.94 -0.47
CA ALA A 594 -17.67 26.56 -0.99
C ALA A 594 -18.53 25.99 0.16
N GLY A 595 -19.35 24.97 -0.13
CA GLY A 595 -20.25 24.39 0.87
C GLY A 595 -21.45 25.25 1.23
N ASN A 596 -22.15 24.88 2.31
CA ASN A 596 -23.28 25.63 2.85
C ASN A 596 -22.80 26.98 3.45
N PRO A 597 -23.23 28.14 2.92
CA PRO A 597 -22.77 29.45 3.40
C PRO A 597 -23.31 29.83 4.80
N ALA A 598 -24.27 29.07 5.34
CA ALA A 598 -24.80 29.25 6.68
C ALA A 598 -24.15 28.33 7.73
N ALA A 599 -23.21 27.48 7.32
CA ALA A 599 -22.51 26.57 8.20
C ALA A 599 -21.64 27.32 9.22
N VAL A 600 -21.68 26.87 10.47
CA VAL A 600 -20.92 27.48 11.58
C VAL A 600 -20.23 26.38 12.37
N VAL A 601 -18.96 26.60 12.70
CA VAL A 601 -18.23 25.78 13.67
C VAL A 601 -18.35 26.46 15.03
N LYS A 602 -19.22 25.94 15.89
CA LYS A 602 -19.50 26.49 17.22
C LYS A 602 -19.00 25.56 18.31
N VAL A 603 -18.07 26.07 19.12
CA VAL A 603 -17.53 25.33 20.28
C VAL A 603 -17.83 26.09 21.57
N THR A 604 -18.43 25.40 22.53
CA THR A 604 -19.05 26.00 23.72
C THR A 604 -18.24 25.84 25.01
N GLY A 605 -17.12 25.12 24.95
CA GLY A 605 -16.22 24.89 26.08
C GLY A 605 -15.54 26.14 26.65
N GLY A 606 -14.80 25.94 27.74
CA GLY A 606 -14.05 26.98 28.45
C GLY A 606 -12.70 27.28 27.81
N ALA A 607 -11.64 27.28 28.63
CA ALA A 607 -10.26 27.39 28.14
C ALA A 607 -9.88 26.15 27.33
N ASP A 608 -9.02 26.33 26.32
CA ASP A 608 -8.54 25.26 25.43
C ASP A 608 -9.68 24.49 24.72
N ALA A 609 -10.79 25.18 24.44
CA ALA A 609 -11.96 24.55 23.83
C ALA A 609 -11.73 24.14 22.37
N VAL A 610 -10.87 24.86 21.64
CA VAL A 610 -10.44 24.51 20.29
C VAL A 610 -8.92 24.47 20.22
N ASP A 611 -8.37 23.29 19.91
CA ASP A 611 -6.95 23.09 19.65
C ASP A 611 -6.76 22.56 18.23
N ILE A 612 -5.90 23.23 17.47
CA ILE A 612 -5.50 22.82 16.13
C ILE A 612 -3.97 22.71 16.15
N SER A 613 -3.46 21.48 16.05
CA SER A 613 -2.04 21.18 16.20
C SER A 613 -1.50 20.41 15.00
N ALA A 614 -0.34 20.81 14.49
CA ALA A 614 0.41 20.05 13.50
C ALA A 614 1.85 19.91 13.95
N ARG A 615 2.33 18.66 14.07
CA ARG A 615 3.67 18.36 14.55
C ARG A 615 4.39 17.43 13.60
N GLY A 616 5.51 17.89 13.07
CA GLY A 616 6.28 17.16 12.06
C GLY A 616 7.72 16.93 12.44
N ASP A 617 8.24 15.79 12.00
CA ASP A 617 9.65 15.42 12.01
C ASP A 617 10.07 15.04 10.58
N ILE A 618 10.98 15.80 9.99
CA ILE A 618 11.34 15.71 8.58
C ILE A 618 12.84 15.44 8.43
N ASP A 619 13.19 14.20 8.12
CA ASP A 619 14.56 13.71 8.13
C ASP A 619 15.04 13.27 6.74
N ALA A 620 16.18 13.79 6.29
CA ALA A 620 16.87 13.30 5.11
C ALA A 620 18.32 12.92 5.45
N VAL A 621 18.67 11.65 5.28
CA VAL A 621 20.01 11.11 5.58
C VAL A 621 20.62 10.49 4.32
N ALA A 622 21.73 11.06 3.84
CA ALA A 622 22.46 10.54 2.69
C ALA A 622 23.89 10.16 3.08
N ARG A 623 24.28 8.91 2.80
CA ARG A 623 25.61 8.38 3.14
C ARG A 623 26.27 7.72 1.94
N THR A 624 27.54 8.05 1.72
CA THR A 624 28.39 7.34 0.77
C THR A 624 29.67 6.88 1.47
N GLU A 625 29.94 5.59 1.42
CA GLU A 625 31.13 4.96 1.99
C GLU A 625 31.86 4.22 0.88
N GLY A 626 33.14 4.51 0.68
CA GLY A 626 33.92 3.91 -0.40
C GLY A 626 35.32 3.50 0.03
N GLY A 627 35.75 2.36 -0.51
CA GLY A 627 37.10 1.83 -0.36
C GLY A 627 37.59 1.24 -1.68
N ASP A 628 38.50 1.94 -2.36
CA ASP A 628 39.03 1.50 -3.66
C ASP A 628 40.55 1.27 -3.59
N GLY A 629 40.99 0.08 -4.00
CA GLY A 629 42.41 -0.29 -4.12
C GLY A 629 42.80 -0.61 -5.56
N SER A 630 43.85 0.02 -6.08
CA SER A 630 44.42 -0.34 -7.38
C SER A 630 45.94 -0.28 -7.47
N PHE A 631 46.53 -1.03 -8.41
CA PHE A 631 48.00 -1.01 -8.61
C PHE A 631 48.47 0.16 -9.48
N LEU A 632 47.68 0.63 -10.47
CA LEU A 632 48.04 1.79 -11.30
C LEU A 632 47.26 3.05 -10.89
N ALA A 633 45.96 3.13 -11.18
CA ALA A 633 45.20 4.37 -10.99
C ALA A 633 43.83 4.15 -10.31
N SER A 634 43.39 5.06 -9.45
CA SER A 634 42.04 5.05 -8.86
C SER A 634 41.35 6.40 -9.03
N ALA A 635 40.06 6.41 -9.37
CA ALA A 635 39.25 7.61 -9.54
C ALA A 635 37.87 7.43 -8.89
N SER A 636 37.60 8.13 -7.78
CA SER A 636 36.35 7.93 -7.02
C SER A 636 35.60 9.27 -6.88
N LEU A 637 34.30 9.28 -7.20
CA LEU A 637 33.41 10.44 -7.12
C LEU A 637 32.24 10.16 -6.17
N TYR A 638 32.20 10.84 -5.02
CA TYR A 638 31.17 10.63 -4.00
C TYR A 638 30.35 11.91 -3.79
N LYS A 639 29.02 11.80 -3.96
CA LYS A 639 28.05 12.90 -3.94
C LYS A 639 26.79 12.55 -3.13
N PRO A 640 26.87 12.38 -1.80
CA PRO A 640 25.66 12.30 -0.98
C PRO A 640 24.95 13.65 -0.98
N THR A 641 23.65 13.63 -1.27
CA THR A 641 22.75 14.78 -1.23
C THR A 641 21.59 14.47 -0.30
N ALA A 642 21.50 15.18 0.82
CA ALA A 642 20.37 15.15 1.72
C ALA A 642 19.59 16.47 1.60
N THR A 643 18.32 16.41 1.26
CA THR A 643 17.42 17.59 1.22
C THR A 643 16.22 17.31 2.11
N ALA A 644 16.17 17.94 3.28
CA ALA A 644 15.03 17.85 4.18
C ALA A 644 14.13 19.07 4.02
N GLY A 645 12.96 18.90 3.43
CA GLY A 645 12.01 19.97 3.23
C GLY A 645 10.56 19.57 3.43
N GLY A 646 9.68 20.56 3.47
CA GLY A 646 8.26 20.34 3.66
C GLY A 646 7.55 21.50 4.32
N LYS A 647 6.32 21.24 4.75
CA LYS A 647 5.43 22.21 5.39
C LYS A 647 4.85 21.61 6.66
N THR A 648 4.84 22.38 7.75
CA THR A 648 4.11 22.07 8.98
C THR A 648 3.17 23.23 9.31
N ARG A 649 1.86 23.02 9.24
CA ARG A 649 0.88 24.13 9.26
C ARG A 649 -0.30 23.88 10.19
N ALA A 650 -0.66 24.87 10.99
CA ALA A 650 -1.89 24.87 11.79
C ALA A 650 -2.70 26.15 11.52
N TYR A 651 -3.90 26.05 10.96
CA TYR A 651 -4.60 27.28 10.54
C TYR A 651 -6.13 27.25 10.57
N ALA A 652 -6.72 28.44 10.66
CA ALA A 652 -8.13 28.68 10.34
C ALA A 652 -8.21 29.48 9.03
N GLY A 653 -8.67 28.80 7.97
CA GLY A 653 -8.62 29.24 6.58
C GLY A 653 -9.89 29.90 6.07
N ASP A 654 -9.95 30.11 4.76
CA ASP A 654 -11.08 30.73 4.08
C ASP A 654 -12.35 29.89 4.24
N GLY A 655 -13.51 30.56 4.28
CA GLY A 655 -14.83 29.89 4.38
C GLY A 655 -15.22 29.43 5.80
N ALA A 656 -14.34 29.54 6.79
CA ALA A 656 -14.66 29.21 8.17
C ALA A 656 -15.43 30.35 8.89
N ASP A 657 -16.63 30.07 9.42
CA ASP A 657 -17.28 30.87 10.48
C ASP A 657 -17.08 30.14 11.82
N LEU A 658 -16.06 30.57 12.57
CA LEU A 658 -15.65 29.96 13.83
C LEU A 658 -16.15 30.78 15.02
N ARG A 659 -16.97 30.18 15.87
CA ARG A 659 -17.55 30.80 17.07
C ARG A 659 -17.10 30.06 18.32
N VAL A 660 -16.01 30.54 18.90
CA VAL A 660 -15.30 29.88 20.00
C VAL A 660 -14.92 30.90 21.07
N THR A 661 -14.75 30.41 22.29
CA THR A 661 -14.26 31.17 23.45
C THR A 661 -12.73 31.29 23.45
N ASP A 662 -12.06 30.24 22.99
CA ASP A 662 -10.61 30.10 22.92
C ASP A 662 -10.22 29.33 21.66
N LEU A 663 -9.09 29.71 21.07
CA LEU A 663 -8.54 29.10 19.85
C LEU A 663 -7.03 29.00 19.97
N ASN A 664 -6.53 27.77 20.05
CA ASN A 664 -5.11 27.46 20.02
C ASN A 664 -4.73 26.92 18.63
N LEU A 665 -3.70 27.51 18.03
CA LEU A 665 -3.10 27.04 16.78
C LEU A 665 -1.62 26.76 17.05
N THR A 666 -1.19 25.52 16.90
CA THR A 666 0.20 25.09 17.17
C THR A 666 0.79 24.41 15.95
N ALA A 667 1.85 24.98 15.37
CA ALA A 667 2.66 24.33 14.35
C ALA A 667 4.08 24.12 14.89
N ASP A 668 4.55 22.88 14.92
CA ASP A 668 5.89 22.49 15.39
C ASP A 668 6.55 21.54 14.39
N GLY A 669 7.43 22.08 13.54
CA GLY A 669 8.17 21.30 12.57
C GLY A 669 9.66 21.20 12.95
N ASP A 670 10.18 19.97 12.99
CA ASP A 670 11.61 19.67 13.04
C ASP A 670 12.08 19.20 11.66
N ALA A 671 13.30 19.57 11.27
CA ALA A 671 13.87 19.14 10.00
C ALA A 671 15.39 18.97 10.06
N LEU A 672 15.87 17.80 9.67
CA LEU A 672 17.29 17.45 9.64
C LEU A 672 17.73 16.95 8.27
N ALA A 673 18.76 17.58 7.70
CA ALA A 673 19.49 17.04 6.56
C ALA A 673 20.92 16.64 6.98
N ASP A 674 21.26 15.35 6.87
CA ASP A 674 22.59 14.79 7.19
C ASP A 674 23.22 14.12 5.96
N ALA A 675 24.27 14.73 5.41
CA ALA A 675 25.03 14.17 4.29
C ALA A 675 26.47 13.85 4.70
N LYS A 676 26.86 12.56 4.66
CA LYS A 676 28.18 12.09 5.11
C LYS A 676 28.93 11.30 4.03
N ILE A 677 30.24 11.54 3.97
CA ILE A 677 31.18 10.84 3.09
C ILE A 677 32.28 10.18 3.90
N PHE A 678 32.59 8.93 3.57
CA PHE A 678 33.83 8.27 3.96
C PHE A 678 34.51 7.71 2.71
N ASN A 679 35.80 8.02 2.50
CA ASN A 679 36.59 7.51 1.37
C ASN A 679 37.97 7.05 1.86
N VAL A 680 38.37 5.85 1.44
CA VAL A 680 39.76 5.39 1.47
C VAL A 680 40.17 4.94 0.06
N SER A 681 41.07 5.69 -0.58
CA SER A 681 41.63 5.31 -1.89
C SER A 681 43.12 4.96 -1.77
N VAL A 682 43.52 3.82 -2.32
CA VAL A 682 44.92 3.37 -2.38
C VAL A 682 45.28 3.06 -3.83
N SER A 683 46.24 3.79 -4.41
CA SER A 683 46.71 3.56 -5.79
C SER A 683 48.24 3.50 -5.86
N GLY A 684 48.81 2.63 -6.70
CA GLY A 684 50.27 2.57 -6.89
C GLY A 684 50.90 3.71 -7.71
N LEU A 685 50.12 4.43 -8.55
CA LEU A 685 50.61 5.61 -9.29
C LEU A 685 49.79 6.89 -9.04
N VAL A 686 48.48 6.91 -9.40
CA VAL A 686 47.65 8.13 -9.37
C VAL A 686 46.30 7.86 -8.72
N SER A 687 45.93 8.67 -7.71
CA SER A 687 44.61 8.65 -7.10
C SER A 687 43.93 10.02 -7.25
N ILE A 688 42.68 10.03 -7.73
CA ILE A 688 41.84 11.23 -7.85
C ILE A 688 40.54 10.96 -7.08
N ALA A 689 40.20 11.86 -6.15
CA ALA A 689 38.94 11.79 -5.40
C ALA A 689 38.17 13.10 -5.54
N GLY A 690 36.91 13.02 -5.99
CA GLY A 690 35.95 14.13 -5.97
C GLY A 690 34.91 13.87 -4.88
N LEU A 691 34.84 14.73 -3.87
CA LEU A 691 33.94 14.57 -2.72
C LEU A 691 33.07 15.82 -2.60
N SER A 692 31.74 15.68 -2.66
CA SER A 692 30.81 16.81 -2.65
C SER A 692 29.55 16.49 -1.84
N PRO A 693 29.61 16.48 -0.50
CA PRO A 693 28.43 16.28 0.33
C PRO A 693 27.57 17.53 0.29
N THR A 694 26.27 17.37 0.10
CA THR A 694 25.28 18.46 0.10
C THR A 694 24.18 18.16 1.09
N ALA A 695 23.99 19.04 2.08
CA ALA A 695 22.88 18.97 3.02
C ALA A 695 22.09 20.29 2.93
N VAL A 696 20.80 20.20 2.65
CA VAL A 696 19.89 21.35 2.52
C VAL A 696 18.66 21.11 3.38
N THR A 697 18.29 22.09 4.19
CA THR A 697 17.06 22.07 4.99
C THR A 697 16.16 23.24 4.58
N SER A 698 14.89 22.98 4.31
CA SER A 698 13.87 24.00 4.00
C SER A 698 12.50 23.58 4.53
N ASN A 699 12.19 23.95 5.79
CA ASN A 699 10.92 23.66 6.43
C ASN A 699 10.10 24.95 6.62
N ASP A 700 8.88 24.97 6.08
CA ASP A 700 7.94 26.07 6.25
C ASP A 700 6.99 25.76 7.42
N VAL A 701 7.17 26.44 8.56
CA VAL A 701 6.32 26.27 9.75
C VAL A 701 5.42 27.49 9.93
N GLU A 702 4.10 27.29 9.84
CA GLU A 702 3.13 28.40 9.85
C GLU A 702 1.93 28.11 10.77
N ALA A 703 1.58 29.07 11.63
CA ALA A 703 0.33 29.08 12.36
C ALA A 703 -0.41 30.40 12.12
N TYR A 704 -1.65 30.36 11.61
CA TYR A 704 -2.35 31.60 11.20
C TYR A 704 -3.88 31.51 11.18
N VAL A 705 -4.53 32.66 11.26
CA VAL A 705 -5.97 32.86 11.04
C VAL A 705 -6.15 33.84 9.88
N GLY A 706 -6.75 33.38 8.78
CA GLY A 706 -6.88 34.16 7.54
C GLY A 706 -5.54 34.45 6.87
N ARG A 707 -5.36 34.00 5.63
CA ARG A 707 -4.06 34.14 4.95
C ARG A 707 -3.79 35.60 4.59
N ASN A 708 -2.60 36.10 4.92
CA ASN A 708 -2.12 37.39 4.42
C ASN A 708 -1.53 37.16 3.02
N ASN A 709 -2.23 37.62 1.98
CA ASN A 709 -1.77 37.51 0.57
C ASN A 709 -0.55 38.38 0.27
#